data_AF-A0A5P3VG03-F1
#
_entry.id   AF-A0A5P3VG03-F1
#
_cell.length_a   1.000
_cell.length_b   1.000
_cell.length_c   1.000
_cell.angle_alpha   90.00
_cell.angle_beta   90.00
_cell.angle_gamma   90.00
#
_symmetry.space_group_name_H-M   'P 1'
#
loop_
_entity.id
_entity.type
_entity.pdbx_description
1 polymer ?
#
loop_
_entity_poly.entity_id
_entity_poly.type
_entity_poly.pdbx_seq_one_letter_code
_entity_poly.pdbx_strand_id
1 'polypeptide(L)'
;MSVDIDITQFYQTFFEEAEELLVEMEQLLLGLDIESPDAEHLNAIFRAAHSIKGGAATFGFAALTETTHIFENLLDRTRRQELALTRTIIDTFLETKDVLQDQLNAYRNGTEPDPETLARICAVLQQLAQEAAGQAPVAAPVAAPAAAPVAAPVAAPAAVAGGALKIRLIKVSANDQALLREELANLGEITGQQKVNGELVVWLNTQCSADDIIAVCCFVIDMDQIVIEAAAEAPAAAPAPAAMPAPAPVPAAPAAPAPAAREKEKEKAKPAPAAAHGEGSIRVPTEKVDQIINLVGELVITQSMLAQTASSLDPVLFDRLFSGMGQLERNARDLQEAVMSIRMMPMDYVFSRFPRLVRDLASKLGKQIDLVTFGKATELDKSLIERIIDPLTHLVRNSLDHGIETPDKRVAAGKEPTGQLVLSAQHHGGNIVIEVSDDGGGLNRERILAKAIQNGLPVSENISDEEVWQLIFAPGFSTAEVVTDVSGRGVGMDVVKRNIQEMGGHVQISSRPGLGTTIRIVLPLTLAILDGMSVKVGEETFILPLNCVMESLQPKAEDVHTAANSDRVMHVRGEYLPLLEMHRVFNVADAVQEPTQGIAVILQAEGKRFALLVDQLIGQHQVVLKNLETNYRKVPCISAATILGDGSVALIVDVGALQRTGVRRQEPALA
;
A
#
# COMPACT_ATOMS: atom_id res chain seq x y z
N MET A 1 20.40 -37.01 9.29
CA MET A 1 19.85 -35.98 8.40
C MET A 1 19.85 -34.70 9.20
N SER A 2 20.88 -33.87 9.01
CA SER A 2 20.89 -32.50 9.50
C SER A 2 19.75 -31.78 8.81
N VAL A 3 18.84 -31.19 9.59
CA VAL A 3 17.86 -30.25 9.07
C VAL A 3 18.67 -29.01 8.75
N ASP A 4 19.08 -28.84 7.48
CA ASP A 4 19.52 -27.55 6.99
C ASP A 4 18.29 -26.65 7.04
N ILE A 5 18.20 -25.84 8.10
CA ILE A 5 17.21 -24.79 8.24
C ILE A 5 17.50 -23.81 7.11
N ASP A 6 16.53 -23.61 6.23
CA ASP A 6 16.64 -22.69 5.10
C ASP A 6 16.64 -21.24 5.65
N ILE A 7 17.85 -20.71 5.93
CA ILE A 7 18.08 -19.37 6.48
C ILE A 7 17.46 -18.29 5.58
N THR A 8 17.24 -18.59 4.29
CA THR A 8 16.64 -17.70 3.29
C THR A 8 15.23 -17.23 3.69
N GLN A 9 14.44 -18.07 4.35
CA GLN A 9 13.09 -17.69 4.82
C GLN A 9 13.13 -16.73 6.02
N PHE A 10 14.16 -16.85 6.86
CA PHE A 10 14.37 -15.97 8.01
C PHE A 10 14.85 -14.59 7.59
N TYR A 11 15.66 -14.50 6.52
CA TYR A 11 16.05 -13.23 5.92
C TYR A 11 14.84 -12.42 5.46
N GLN A 12 13.90 -13.04 4.73
CA GLN A 12 12.69 -12.35 4.27
C GLN A 12 11.87 -11.80 5.43
N THR A 13 11.66 -12.61 6.46
CA THR A 13 10.89 -12.20 7.65
C THR A 13 11.55 -11.02 8.35
N PHE A 14 12.88 -11.07 8.54
CA PHE A 14 13.63 -9.95 9.11
C PHE A 14 13.53 -8.68 8.26
N PHE A 15 13.68 -8.79 6.95
CA PHE A 15 13.61 -7.62 6.08
C PHE A 15 12.22 -6.97 6.07
N GLU A 16 11.16 -7.76 6.15
CA GLU A 16 9.79 -7.25 6.27
C GLU A 16 9.58 -6.57 7.63
N GLU A 17 9.99 -7.22 8.73
CA GLU A 17 9.88 -6.65 10.08
C GLU A 17 10.70 -5.37 10.24
N ALA A 18 11.94 -5.34 9.76
CA ALA A 18 12.78 -4.15 9.81
C ALA A 18 12.18 -2.99 8.99
N GLU A 19 11.54 -3.28 7.84
CA GLU A 19 10.87 -2.26 7.03
C GLU A 19 9.63 -1.68 7.76
N GLU A 20 8.83 -2.54 8.41
CA GLU A 20 7.71 -2.10 9.25
C GLU A 20 8.18 -1.21 10.40
N LEU A 21 9.23 -1.64 11.12
CA LEU A 21 9.81 -0.89 12.23
C LEU A 21 10.40 0.46 11.80
N LEU A 22 11.02 0.53 10.61
CA LEU A 22 11.52 1.79 10.05
C LEU A 22 10.38 2.75 9.69
N VAL A 23 9.25 2.23 9.19
CA VAL A 23 8.05 3.03 8.90
C VAL A 23 7.42 3.55 10.19
N GLU A 24 7.25 2.69 11.20
CA GLU A 24 6.74 3.08 12.52
C GLU A 24 7.62 4.16 13.16
N MET A 25 8.94 3.95 13.12
CA MET A 25 9.93 4.90 13.62
C MET A 25 9.82 6.27 12.94
N GLU A 26 9.65 6.31 11.62
CA GLU A 26 9.46 7.57 10.88
C GLU A 26 8.17 8.30 11.31
N GLN A 27 7.06 7.57 11.46
CA GLN A 27 5.80 8.16 11.91
C GLN A 27 5.92 8.76 13.31
N LEU A 28 6.55 8.03 14.24
CA LEU A 28 6.77 8.49 15.61
C LEU A 28 7.70 9.71 15.65
N LEU A 29 8.78 9.72 14.85
CA LEU A 29 9.70 10.86 14.74
C LEU A 29 9.02 12.12 14.19
N LEU A 30 8.14 11.97 13.20
CA LEU A 30 7.37 13.09 12.62
C LEU A 30 6.28 13.62 13.56
N GLY A 31 5.71 12.76 14.40
CA GLY A 31 4.67 13.10 15.38
C GLY A 31 5.21 13.63 16.72
N LEU A 32 6.53 13.65 16.91
CA LEU A 32 7.17 14.05 18.16
C LEU A 32 7.13 15.57 18.35
N ASP A 33 6.57 16.02 19.48
CA ASP A 33 6.65 17.41 19.89
C ASP A 33 8.04 17.73 20.47
N ILE A 34 8.68 18.77 19.96
CA ILE A 34 10.03 19.20 20.37
C ILE A 34 9.99 19.86 21.75
N GLU A 35 8.92 20.59 22.08
CA GLU A 35 8.81 21.31 23.36
C GLU A 35 8.41 20.39 24.50
N SER A 36 7.63 19.34 24.20
CA SER A 36 7.16 18.35 25.17
C SER A 36 7.19 16.93 24.61
N PRO A 37 8.38 16.31 24.46
CA PRO A 37 8.49 15.00 23.85
C PRO A 37 7.80 13.93 24.70
N ASP A 38 6.93 13.15 24.08
CA ASP A 38 6.26 12.03 24.72
C ASP A 38 7.28 10.91 24.99
N ALA A 39 7.41 10.53 26.26
CA ALA A 39 8.29 9.47 26.70
C ALA A 39 7.89 8.10 26.12
N GLU A 40 6.60 7.85 25.87
CA GLU A 40 6.16 6.60 25.24
C GLU A 40 6.59 6.52 23.78
N HIS A 41 6.49 7.61 23.02
CA HIS A 41 6.96 7.68 21.64
C HIS A 41 8.48 7.49 21.54
N LEU A 42 9.26 8.14 22.41
CA LEU A 42 10.72 7.94 22.44
C LEU A 42 11.11 6.49 22.80
N ASN A 43 10.37 5.86 23.72
CA ASN A 43 10.56 4.46 24.04
C ASN A 43 10.21 3.53 22.88
N ALA A 44 9.14 3.81 22.13
CA ALA A 44 8.77 3.04 20.95
C ALA A 44 9.83 3.14 19.85
N ILE A 45 10.33 4.34 19.56
CA ILE A 45 11.43 4.56 18.61
C ILE A 45 12.69 3.79 19.03
N PHE A 46 13.04 3.83 20.31
CA PHE A 46 14.19 3.08 20.84
C PHE A 46 14.01 1.57 20.67
N ARG A 47 12.83 1.02 20.98
CA ARG A 47 12.52 -0.40 20.80
C ARG A 47 12.64 -0.83 19.34
N ALA A 48 12.14 -0.02 18.41
CA ALA A 48 12.27 -0.28 16.98
C ALA A 48 13.75 -0.34 16.55
N ALA A 49 14.56 0.65 16.94
CA ALA A 49 16.00 0.67 16.63
C ALA A 49 16.75 -0.53 17.24
N HIS A 50 16.42 -0.89 18.48
CA HIS A 50 17.03 -2.02 19.18
C HIS A 50 16.69 -3.36 18.54
N SER A 51 15.43 -3.55 18.11
CA SER A 51 15.00 -4.77 17.42
C SER A 51 15.71 -4.94 16.07
N ILE A 52 15.81 -3.85 15.29
CA ILE A 52 16.55 -3.86 14.01
C ILE A 52 18.02 -4.22 14.24
N LYS A 53 18.67 -3.66 15.27
CA LYS A 53 20.06 -4.00 15.64
C LYS A 53 20.20 -5.50 15.97
N GLY A 54 19.29 -6.05 16.78
CA GLY A 54 19.30 -7.45 17.18
C GLY A 54 19.15 -8.41 16.01
N GLY A 55 18.18 -8.14 15.13
CA GLY A 55 18.02 -8.91 13.89
C GLY A 55 19.23 -8.76 12.96
N ALA A 56 19.72 -7.54 12.73
CA ALA A 56 20.89 -7.29 11.90
C ALA A 56 22.15 -8.04 12.39
N ALA A 57 22.38 -8.05 13.70
CA ALA A 57 23.51 -8.76 14.31
C ALA A 57 23.39 -10.28 14.16
N THR A 58 22.18 -10.83 14.30
CA THR A 58 21.88 -12.26 14.13
C THR A 58 22.20 -12.74 12.70
N PHE A 59 21.95 -11.88 11.71
CA PHE A 59 22.15 -12.20 10.29
C PHE A 59 23.50 -11.73 9.72
N GLY A 60 24.35 -11.06 10.52
CA GLY A 60 25.69 -10.63 10.13
C GLY A 60 25.73 -9.34 9.29
N PHE A 61 24.70 -8.51 9.33
CA PHE A 61 24.63 -7.25 8.58
C PHE A 61 25.40 -6.12 9.29
N ALA A 62 26.72 -6.15 9.19
CA ALA A 62 27.63 -5.29 9.94
C ALA A 62 27.33 -3.79 9.84
N ALA A 63 27.08 -3.26 8.63
CA ALA A 63 26.81 -1.83 8.44
C ALA A 63 25.49 -1.39 9.09
N LEU A 64 24.47 -2.26 9.03
CA LEU A 64 23.16 -2.02 9.64
C LEU A 64 23.26 -2.08 11.16
N THR A 65 23.99 -3.05 11.71
CA THR A 65 24.28 -3.15 13.15
C THR A 65 25.05 -1.93 13.68
N GLU A 66 26.06 -1.47 12.95
CA GLU A 66 26.87 -0.31 13.36
C GLU A 66 26.04 0.98 13.38
N THR A 67 25.30 1.25 12.31
CA THR A 67 24.45 2.44 12.19
C THR A 67 23.37 2.47 13.27
N THR A 68 22.67 1.34 13.45
CA THR A 68 21.62 1.22 14.49
C THR A 68 22.18 1.35 15.90
N HIS A 69 23.37 0.82 16.17
CA HIS A 69 23.99 0.95 17.49
C HIS A 69 24.34 2.41 17.84
N ILE A 70 24.90 3.18 16.90
CA ILE A 70 25.20 4.60 17.15
C ILE A 70 23.90 5.39 17.33
N PHE A 71 22.89 5.08 16.53
CA PHE A 71 21.58 5.71 16.61
C PHE A 71 20.87 5.42 17.94
N GLU A 72 20.88 4.17 18.40
CA GLU A 72 20.33 3.74 19.69
C GLU A 72 20.99 4.48 20.86
N ASN A 73 22.30 4.69 20.83
CA ASN A 73 23.03 5.45 21.86
C ASN A 73 22.57 6.91 21.94
N LEU A 74 22.25 7.55 20.81
CA LEU A 74 21.70 8.92 20.80
C LEU A 74 20.26 8.96 21.31
N LEU A 75 19.45 7.97 20.94
CA LEU A 75 18.09 7.83 21.44
C LEU A 75 18.05 7.61 22.96
N ASP A 76 18.96 6.77 23.51
CA ASP A 76 19.02 6.53 24.95
C ASP A 76 19.37 7.81 25.73
N ARG A 77 20.29 8.62 25.21
CA ARG A 77 20.63 9.93 25.82
C ARG A 77 19.47 10.91 25.76
N THR A 78 18.74 10.93 24.65
CA THR A 78 17.52 11.74 24.51
C THR A 78 16.48 11.31 25.54
N ARG A 79 16.31 10.00 25.72
CA ARG A 79 15.37 9.42 26.68
C ARG A 79 15.73 9.70 28.14
N ARG A 80 17.02 9.73 28.46
CA ARG A 80 17.55 10.12 29.79
C ARG A 80 17.54 11.63 30.04
N GLN A 81 17.04 12.43 29.08
CA GLN A 81 17.06 13.90 29.11
C GLN A 81 18.47 14.49 29.16
N GLU A 82 19.49 13.73 28.75
CA GLU A 82 20.88 14.18 28.64
C GLU A 82 21.12 14.97 27.34
N LEU A 83 20.28 14.73 26.32
CA LEU A 83 20.24 15.46 25.05
C LEU A 83 18.86 16.09 24.87
N ALA A 84 18.80 17.42 24.75
CA ALA A 84 17.56 18.11 24.42
C ALA A 84 17.22 17.92 22.94
N LEU A 85 15.98 17.51 22.65
CA LEU A 85 15.48 17.42 21.28
C LEU A 85 15.46 18.80 20.64
N THR A 86 16.04 18.89 19.45
CA THR A 86 15.98 20.07 18.59
C THR A 86 15.54 19.64 17.21
N ARG A 87 15.09 20.59 16.39
CA ARG A 87 14.71 20.32 15.01
C ARG A 87 15.84 19.66 14.21
N THR A 88 17.08 20.12 14.41
CA THR A 88 18.28 19.54 13.79
C THR A 88 18.47 18.06 14.16
N ILE A 89 18.20 17.69 15.41
CA ILE A 89 18.32 16.31 15.88
C ILE A 89 17.24 15.43 15.24
N ILE A 90 15.99 15.90 15.18
CA ILE A 90 14.90 15.16 14.52
C ILE A 90 15.20 14.98 13.03
N ASP A 91 15.64 16.04 12.34
CA ASP A 91 16.01 15.96 10.92
C ASP A 91 17.15 14.95 10.70
N THR A 92 18.11 14.89 11.62
CA THR A 92 19.20 13.89 11.58
C THR A 92 18.71 12.47 11.86
N PHE A 93 17.75 12.29 12.78
CA PHE A 93 17.15 10.98 13.06
C PHE A 93 16.38 10.46 11.84
N LEU A 94 15.67 11.34 11.14
CA LEU A 94 15.00 11.03 9.88
C LEU A 94 16.00 10.68 8.77
N GLU A 95 17.10 11.44 8.64
CA GLU A 95 18.17 11.09 7.69
C GLU A 95 18.81 9.74 8.02
N THR A 96 19.01 9.44 9.30
CA THR A 96 19.55 8.14 9.75
C THR A 96 18.62 7.00 9.39
N LYS A 97 17.31 7.17 9.61
CA LYS A 97 16.29 6.21 9.19
C LYS A 97 16.34 5.95 7.68
N ASP A 98 16.53 6.99 6.87
CA ASP A 98 16.62 6.84 5.41
C ASP A 98 17.87 6.02 5.02
N VAL A 99 19.01 6.27 5.66
CA VAL A 99 20.23 5.46 5.45
C VAL A 99 20.05 4.02 5.90
N LEU A 100 19.36 3.77 7.03
CA LEU A 100 19.02 2.42 7.48
C LEU A 100 18.13 1.69 6.45
N GLN A 101 17.17 2.40 5.85
CA GLN A 101 16.32 1.86 4.79
C GLN A 101 17.13 1.50 3.53
N ASP A 102 18.05 2.36 3.12
CA ASP A 102 18.92 2.11 1.97
C ASP A 102 19.87 0.94 2.22
N GLN A 103 20.44 0.82 3.43
CA GLN A 103 21.25 -0.32 3.85
C GLN A 103 20.42 -1.62 3.83
N LEU A 104 19.19 -1.59 4.34
CA LEU A 104 18.28 -2.73 4.33
C LEU A 104 17.96 -3.18 2.90
N ASN A 105 17.69 -2.24 2.01
CA ASN A 105 17.43 -2.49 0.58
C ASN A 105 18.66 -3.04 -0.14
N ALA A 106 19.85 -2.54 0.17
CA ALA A 106 21.10 -3.05 -0.40
C ALA A 106 21.30 -4.52 -0.02
N TYR A 107 21.14 -4.88 1.26
CA TYR A 107 21.25 -6.26 1.73
C TYR A 107 20.15 -7.16 1.14
N ARG A 108 18.91 -6.68 1.03
CA ARG A 108 17.80 -7.41 0.37
C ARG A 108 18.11 -7.75 -1.09
N ASN A 109 18.82 -6.86 -1.79
CA ASN A 109 19.22 -7.03 -3.18
C ASN A 109 20.56 -7.79 -3.34
N GLY A 110 21.18 -8.25 -2.25
CA GLY A 110 22.47 -8.97 -2.27
C GLY A 110 23.67 -8.08 -2.59
N THR A 111 23.53 -6.76 -2.39
CA THR A 111 24.60 -5.76 -2.59
C THR A 111 25.10 -5.25 -1.23
N GLU A 112 26.37 -4.82 -1.16
CA GLU A 112 26.87 -4.13 0.04
C GLU A 112 26.40 -2.66 0.06
N PRO A 113 26.05 -2.11 1.24
CA PRO A 113 25.70 -0.71 1.35
C PRO A 113 26.85 0.23 0.99
N ASP A 114 26.53 1.44 0.53
CA ASP A 114 27.53 2.44 0.15
C ASP A 114 28.40 2.88 1.35
N PRO A 115 29.73 2.62 1.31
CA PRO A 115 30.62 2.95 2.41
C PRO A 115 30.80 4.46 2.62
N GLU A 116 30.64 5.30 1.60
CA GLU A 116 30.73 6.76 1.76
C GLU A 116 29.54 7.31 2.54
N THR A 117 28.33 6.85 2.21
CA THR A 117 27.10 7.21 2.93
C THR A 117 27.12 6.71 4.37
N LEU A 118 27.60 5.49 4.62
CA LEU A 118 27.80 4.95 5.97
C LEU A 118 28.77 5.82 6.80
N ALA A 119 29.94 6.12 6.25
CA ALA A 119 30.94 6.94 6.96
C ALA A 119 30.41 8.33 7.28
N ARG A 120 29.66 8.94 6.35
CA ARG A 120 29.03 10.26 6.52
C ARG A 120 28.02 10.25 7.67
N ILE A 121 27.06 9.33 7.67
CA ILE A 121 26.00 9.32 8.69
C ILE A 121 26.56 8.98 10.08
N CYS A 122 27.50 8.02 10.16
CA CYS A 122 28.16 7.68 11.41
C CYS A 122 28.94 8.87 11.98
N ALA A 123 29.63 9.65 11.14
CA ALA A 123 30.33 10.85 11.56
C ALA A 123 29.36 11.94 12.08
N VAL A 124 28.24 12.17 11.39
CA VAL A 124 27.22 13.14 11.82
C VAL A 124 26.61 12.74 13.16
N LEU A 125 26.25 11.47 13.34
CA LEU A 125 25.69 10.96 14.60
C LEU A 125 26.71 11.04 15.75
N GLN A 126 27.97 10.67 15.50
CA GLN A 126 29.04 10.78 16.49
C GLN A 126 29.33 12.24 16.88
N GLN A 127 29.29 13.17 15.92
CA GLN A 127 29.47 14.59 16.18
C GLN A 127 28.34 15.12 17.09
N LEU A 128 27.08 14.80 16.78
CA LEU A 128 25.94 15.15 17.64
C LEU A 128 26.09 14.55 19.05
N ALA A 129 26.57 13.31 19.16
CA ALA A 129 26.81 12.68 20.45
C ALA A 129 27.92 13.39 21.26
N GLN A 130 28.91 13.98 20.60
CA GLN A 130 30.02 14.71 21.24
C GLN A 130 29.63 16.14 21.63
N GLU A 131 28.89 16.84 20.76
CA GLU A 131 28.36 18.18 21.03
C GLU A 131 27.41 18.18 22.24
N ALA A 132 26.59 17.13 22.34
CA ALA A 132 25.73 16.87 23.50
C ALA A 132 26.49 16.65 24.81
N ALA A 133 27.67 16.03 24.73
CA ALA A 133 28.51 15.70 25.88
C ALA A 133 29.34 16.90 26.39
N GLY A 134 29.18 18.09 25.81
CA GLY A 134 29.89 19.30 26.22
C GLY A 134 31.40 19.27 25.94
N GLN A 135 31.86 18.41 25.03
CA GLN A 135 33.27 18.34 24.65
C GLN A 135 33.50 19.15 23.38
N ALA A 136 34.22 20.28 23.52
CA ALA A 136 34.64 21.09 22.38
C ALA A 136 35.50 20.27 21.40
N PRO A 137 35.39 20.50 20.08
CA PRO A 137 36.14 19.73 19.09
C PRO A 137 37.63 20.05 19.20
N VAL A 138 38.43 19.04 19.55
CA VAL A 138 39.89 19.13 19.45
C VAL A 138 40.26 19.00 17.98
N ALA A 139 40.85 20.06 17.44
CA ALA A 139 41.33 20.16 16.07
C ALA A 139 42.26 19.00 15.67
N ALA A 140 42.08 18.54 14.43
CA ALA A 140 42.94 17.59 13.77
C ALA A 140 44.41 18.06 13.68
N PRO A 141 45.36 17.12 13.62
CA PRO A 141 46.49 17.29 12.73
C PRO A 141 46.69 16.12 11.74
N VAL A 142 47.30 16.52 10.63
CA VAL A 142 47.59 15.81 9.37
C VAL A 142 48.72 14.77 9.51
N ALA A 143 48.68 13.76 8.62
CA ALA A 143 49.58 12.60 8.35
C ALA A 143 51.11 12.86 8.41
N ALA A 144 52.07 11.91 8.51
CA ALA A 144 52.26 10.47 8.21
C ALA A 144 53.62 10.00 8.85
N PRO A 145 54.28 8.86 8.53
CA PRO A 145 53.90 7.44 8.39
C PRO A 145 54.75 6.44 9.25
N ALA A 146 54.29 5.19 9.31
CA ALA A 146 55.00 3.89 9.46
C ALA A 146 55.95 3.61 10.66
N ALA A 147 55.54 2.68 11.53
CA ALA A 147 56.31 1.48 11.91
C ALA A 147 55.43 0.46 12.69
N ALA A 148 55.38 -0.79 12.20
CA ALA A 148 54.90 -1.96 12.94
C ALA A 148 56.07 -2.57 13.77
N PRO A 149 55.88 -3.69 14.50
CA PRO A 149 54.97 -3.90 15.64
C PRO A 149 55.76 -4.41 16.87
N VAL A 150 55.30 -4.13 18.10
CA VAL A 150 55.74 -4.90 19.28
C VAL A 150 54.55 -5.17 20.20
N ALA A 151 54.54 -6.41 20.66
CA ALA A 151 53.46 -7.14 21.28
C ALA A 151 53.13 -6.76 22.73
N ALA A 152 51.95 -7.28 23.13
CA ALA A 152 51.60 -7.89 24.41
C ALA A 152 50.66 -7.08 25.33
N PRO A 153 49.76 -7.78 26.05
CA PRO A 153 48.37 -7.40 26.22
C PRO A 153 48.06 -6.89 27.63
N VAL A 154 46.98 -6.11 27.79
CA VAL A 154 46.40 -5.83 29.11
C VAL A 154 44.88 -5.99 29.05
N ALA A 155 44.46 -7.15 29.58
CA ALA A 155 43.28 -7.42 30.40
C ALA A 155 41.93 -6.79 30.00
N ALA A 156 41.09 -7.62 29.38
CA ALA A 156 39.64 -7.53 29.44
C ALA A 156 39.14 -7.67 30.90
N PRO A 157 38.08 -6.98 31.31
CA PRO A 157 37.25 -7.43 32.42
C PRO A 157 36.55 -8.73 32.00
N ALA A 158 36.56 -9.69 32.91
CA ALA A 158 36.19 -11.08 32.68
C ALA A 158 34.75 -11.27 32.18
N ALA A 159 34.63 -12.06 31.11
CA ALA A 159 33.44 -12.82 30.78
C ALA A 159 33.14 -13.80 31.94
N VAL A 160 31.90 -13.81 32.42
CA VAL A 160 31.42 -14.90 33.27
C VAL A 160 30.95 -16.01 32.33
N ALA A 161 31.83 -16.99 32.14
CA ALA A 161 31.51 -18.26 31.49
C ALA A 161 30.48 -19.03 32.35
N GLY A 162 29.59 -19.76 31.69
CA GLY A 162 28.37 -20.39 32.22
C GLY A 162 28.42 -20.89 33.67
N GLY A 163 27.36 -20.56 34.41
CA GLY A 163 27.14 -20.94 35.80
C GLY A 163 25.67 -20.77 36.18
N ALA A 164 25.28 -21.37 37.31
CA ALA A 164 23.91 -21.28 37.81
C ALA A 164 23.55 -19.82 38.12
N LEU A 165 22.48 -19.32 37.50
CA LEU A 165 21.90 -18.00 37.74
C LEU A 165 20.64 -18.15 38.58
N LYS A 166 20.43 -17.23 39.52
CA LYS A 166 19.21 -17.10 40.30
C LYS A 166 18.44 -15.90 39.78
N ILE A 167 17.30 -16.17 39.16
CA ILE A 167 16.41 -15.21 38.53
C ILE A 167 15.22 -15.00 39.46
N ARG A 168 14.94 -13.76 39.83
CA ARG A 168 13.82 -13.38 40.69
C ARG A 168 12.87 -12.47 39.93
N LEU A 169 11.62 -12.91 39.84
CA LEU A 169 10.54 -12.27 39.09
C LEU A 169 9.52 -11.69 40.08
N ILE A 170 9.33 -10.37 40.04
CA ILE A 170 8.59 -9.61 41.05
C ILE A 170 7.23 -9.16 40.47
N LYS A 171 6.14 -9.29 41.24
CA LYS A 171 4.77 -8.84 40.87
C LYS A 171 4.19 -9.42 39.56
N VAL A 172 4.65 -10.59 39.13
CA VAL A 172 4.19 -11.24 37.89
C VAL A 172 2.87 -12.01 38.11
N SER A 173 1.93 -11.96 37.15
CA SER A 173 0.67 -12.70 37.22
C SER A 173 0.89 -14.23 37.17
N ALA A 174 -0.09 -15.03 37.59
CA ALA A 174 0.07 -16.49 37.61
C ALA A 174 0.21 -17.12 36.21
N ASN A 175 -0.38 -16.51 35.18
CA ASN A 175 -0.27 -16.97 33.79
C ASN A 175 1.12 -16.62 33.22
N ASP A 176 1.58 -15.40 33.48
CA ASP A 176 2.89 -14.92 33.02
C ASP A 176 4.04 -15.67 33.73
N GLN A 177 3.85 -16.07 34.99
CA GLN A 177 4.78 -16.95 35.72
C GLN A 177 4.94 -18.32 35.04
N ALA A 178 3.86 -18.86 34.46
CA ALA A 178 3.90 -20.15 33.77
C ALA A 178 4.62 -20.03 32.42
N LEU A 179 4.34 -18.96 31.69
CA LEU A 179 4.97 -18.66 30.40
C LEU A 179 6.47 -18.36 30.55
N LEU A 180 6.85 -17.48 31.49
CA LEU A 180 8.25 -17.18 31.78
C LEU A 180 9.04 -18.40 32.22
N ARG A 181 8.42 -19.34 32.94
CA ARG A 181 9.07 -20.60 33.31
C ARG A 181 9.35 -21.46 32.08
N GLU A 182 8.45 -21.48 31.11
CA GLU A 182 8.62 -22.21 29.84
C GLU A 182 9.76 -21.61 29.01
N GLU A 183 9.78 -20.28 28.90
CA GLU A 183 10.85 -19.58 28.18
C GLU A 183 12.22 -19.72 28.87
N LEU A 184 12.26 -19.63 30.21
CA LEU A 184 13.51 -19.87 30.95
C LEU A 184 13.99 -21.32 30.81
N ALA A 185 13.10 -22.29 30.64
CA ALA A 185 13.48 -23.68 30.36
C ALA A 185 14.03 -23.86 28.93
N ASN A 186 13.65 -23.00 27.98
CA ASN A 186 14.23 -22.99 26.63
C ASN A 186 15.65 -22.40 26.63
N LEU A 187 15.95 -21.50 27.57
CA LEU A 187 17.26 -20.87 27.71
C LEU A 187 18.26 -21.65 28.57
N GLY A 188 17.86 -22.71 29.26
CA GLY A 188 18.75 -23.54 30.07
C GLY A 188 18.03 -24.55 30.97
N GLU A 189 18.79 -25.26 31.81
CA GLU A 189 18.24 -26.27 32.71
C GLU A 189 17.80 -25.66 34.05
N ILE A 190 16.52 -25.74 34.38
CA ILE A 190 15.99 -25.27 35.66
C ILE A 190 16.35 -26.26 36.77
N THR A 191 17.25 -25.86 37.65
CA THR A 191 17.75 -26.67 38.78
C THR A 191 16.89 -26.56 40.04
N GLY A 192 16.04 -25.53 40.11
CA GLY A 192 15.09 -25.36 41.21
C GLY A 192 14.16 -24.18 40.97
N GLN A 193 13.01 -24.18 41.65
CA GLN A 193 12.11 -23.04 41.69
C GLN A 193 11.47 -22.92 43.08
N GLN A 194 11.29 -21.68 43.54
CA GLN A 194 10.62 -21.41 44.80
C GLN A 194 9.73 -20.18 44.65
N LYS A 195 8.50 -20.29 45.14
CA LYS A 195 7.57 -19.17 45.23
C LYS A 195 7.61 -18.61 46.65
N VAL A 196 8.04 -17.36 46.81
CA VAL A 196 8.13 -16.68 48.11
C VAL A 196 7.35 -15.38 48.02
N ASN A 197 6.32 -15.21 48.85
CA ASN A 197 5.51 -13.98 48.95
C ASN A 197 5.01 -13.40 47.60
N GLY A 198 4.66 -14.25 46.64
CA GLY A 198 4.17 -13.83 45.31
C GLY A 198 5.26 -13.59 44.26
N GLU A 199 6.53 -13.61 44.66
CA GLU A 199 7.68 -13.57 43.76
C GLU A 199 8.08 -15.00 43.36
N LEU A 200 8.48 -15.17 42.10
CA LEU A 200 8.98 -16.44 41.58
C LEU A 200 10.50 -16.37 41.49
N VAL A 201 11.18 -17.27 42.21
CA VAL A 201 12.64 -17.43 42.14
C VAL A 201 12.95 -18.71 41.40
N VAL A 202 13.72 -18.61 40.32
CA VAL A 202 14.13 -19.72 39.45
C VAL A 202 15.66 -19.81 39.44
N TRP A 203 16.20 -21.01 39.65
CA TRP A 203 17.62 -21.28 39.48
C TRP A 203 17.85 -21.93 38.12
N LEU A 204 18.52 -21.22 37.22
CA LEU A 204 18.74 -21.61 35.84
C LEU A 204 20.23 -21.90 35.60
N ASN A 205 20.56 -23.09 35.13
CA ASN A 205 21.90 -23.39 34.64
C ASN A 205 21.93 -23.14 33.13
N THR A 206 22.66 -22.11 32.70
CA THR A 206 22.68 -21.68 31.30
C THR A 206 24.06 -21.15 30.87
N GLN A 207 24.30 -21.18 29.56
CA GLN A 207 25.44 -20.54 28.91
C GLN A 207 25.10 -19.14 28.38
N CYS A 208 23.82 -18.73 28.42
CA CYS A 208 23.35 -17.41 28.01
C CYS A 208 23.80 -16.34 29.01
N SER A 209 24.03 -15.12 28.50
CA SER A 209 24.36 -13.98 29.37
C SER A 209 23.13 -13.52 30.15
N ALA A 210 23.34 -12.79 31.26
CA ALA A 210 22.23 -12.20 32.01
C ALA A 210 21.41 -11.24 31.13
N ASP A 211 22.05 -10.54 30.18
CA ASP A 211 21.39 -9.61 29.27
C ASP A 211 20.47 -10.34 28.28
N ASP A 212 20.87 -11.52 27.78
CA ASP A 212 20.03 -12.35 26.89
C ASP A 212 18.77 -12.87 27.61
N ILE A 213 18.92 -13.24 28.88
CA ILE A 213 17.79 -13.71 29.71
C ILE A 213 16.83 -12.56 30.01
N ILE A 214 17.34 -11.36 30.30
CA ILE A 214 16.52 -10.16 30.47
C ILE A 214 15.76 -9.88 29.17
N ALA A 215 16.41 -9.95 28.01
CA ALA A 215 15.78 -9.70 26.72
C ALA A 215 14.59 -10.64 26.48
N VAL A 216 14.72 -11.94 26.76
CA VAL A 216 13.62 -12.91 26.61
C VAL A 216 12.52 -12.68 27.64
N CYS A 217 12.85 -12.40 28.89
CA CYS A 217 11.85 -12.11 29.91
C CYS A 217 11.11 -10.78 29.65
N CYS A 218 11.75 -9.81 28.99
CA CYS A 218 11.15 -8.53 28.62
C CYS A 218 10.05 -8.61 27.56
N PHE A 219 9.86 -9.77 26.91
CA PHE A 219 8.68 -10.00 26.07
C PHE A 219 7.40 -10.19 26.88
N VAL A 220 7.51 -10.54 28.16
CA VAL A 220 6.37 -10.89 29.01
C VAL A 220 6.20 -9.90 30.17
N ILE A 221 7.30 -9.37 30.70
CA ILE A 221 7.30 -8.48 31.88
C ILE A 221 8.30 -7.33 31.76
N ASP A 222 8.11 -6.25 32.51
CA ASP A 222 9.01 -5.11 32.48
C ASP A 222 10.38 -5.41 33.11
N MET A 223 11.43 -4.68 32.67
CA MET A 223 12.81 -4.89 33.14
C MET A 223 12.96 -4.66 34.66
N ASP A 224 12.17 -3.77 35.26
CA ASP A 224 12.18 -3.49 36.70
C ASP A 224 11.60 -4.65 37.54
N GLN A 225 10.97 -5.64 36.89
CA GLN A 225 10.42 -6.84 37.51
C GLN A 225 11.39 -8.03 37.52
N ILE A 226 12.58 -7.89 36.91
CA ILE A 226 13.56 -8.95 36.73
C ILE A 226 14.83 -8.62 37.54
N VAL A 227 15.24 -9.55 38.41
CA VAL A 227 16.52 -9.46 39.13
C VAL A 227 17.31 -10.74 38.94
N ILE A 228 18.50 -10.64 38.35
CA ILE A 228 19.41 -11.78 38.11
C ILE A 228 20.63 -11.67 39.01
N GLU A 229 20.90 -12.74 39.78
CA GLU A 229 22.05 -12.89 40.68
C GLU A 229 22.84 -14.15 40.30
N ALA A 230 24.18 -14.13 40.38
CA ALA A 230 24.98 -15.35 40.25
C ALA A 230 24.77 -16.26 41.47
N ALA A 231 24.44 -17.53 41.26
CA ALA A 231 24.13 -18.49 42.31
C ALA A 231 25.25 -19.53 42.50
N ALA A 232 25.61 -19.81 43.75
CA ALA A 232 26.68 -20.76 44.08
C ALA A 232 26.21 -22.22 44.27
N GLU A 233 24.92 -22.48 44.54
CA GLU A 233 24.30 -23.83 44.53
C GLU A 233 22.80 -23.73 44.91
N ALA A 234 21.95 -24.62 44.38
CA ALA A 234 20.53 -24.73 44.74
C ALA A 234 20.36 -25.46 46.09
N PRO A 235 19.42 -25.07 46.97
CA PRO A 235 19.17 -25.81 48.21
C PRO A 235 18.56 -27.20 47.92
N ALA A 236 19.14 -28.24 48.51
CA ALA A 236 18.72 -29.64 48.35
C ALA A 236 17.24 -29.85 48.76
N ALA A 237 16.48 -30.49 47.87
CA ALA A 237 15.06 -30.75 48.01
C ALA A 237 14.74 -31.72 49.17
N ALA A 238 13.82 -31.32 50.05
CA ALA A 238 13.18 -32.20 51.03
C ALA A 238 11.99 -32.96 50.37
N PRO A 239 11.70 -34.21 50.77
CA PRO A 239 10.80 -35.10 50.02
C PRO A 239 9.33 -34.72 50.15
N ALA A 240 8.60 -34.88 49.04
CA ALA A 240 7.16 -34.66 48.92
C ALA A 240 6.34 -35.75 49.64
N PRO A 241 5.23 -35.40 50.33
CA PRO A 241 4.19 -36.36 50.69
C PRO A 241 3.21 -36.63 49.54
N ALA A 242 2.82 -37.90 49.44
CA ALA A 242 2.08 -38.55 48.38
C ALA A 242 0.62 -38.09 48.17
N ALA A 243 0.14 -38.39 46.96
CA ALA A 243 -1.18 -38.13 46.40
C ALA A 243 -2.36 -38.84 47.08
N MET A 244 -3.55 -38.26 46.93
CA MET A 244 -4.83 -39.00 46.78
C MET A 244 -5.75 -38.30 45.76
N PRO A 245 -6.63 -39.06 45.08
CA PRO A 245 -7.13 -38.73 43.74
C PRO A 245 -8.56 -38.14 43.69
N ALA A 246 -8.90 -37.64 42.51
CA ALA A 246 -10.17 -37.03 42.10
C ALA A 246 -11.42 -37.90 42.28
N PRO A 247 -12.61 -37.28 42.20
CA PRO A 247 -13.77 -37.91 41.56
C PRO A 247 -14.23 -37.12 40.33
N ALA A 248 -14.52 -37.89 39.28
CA ALA A 248 -15.24 -37.49 38.07
C ALA A 248 -16.75 -37.85 38.23
N PRO A 249 -17.62 -37.70 37.21
CA PRO A 249 -18.85 -36.90 37.28
C PRO A 249 -20.14 -37.74 37.23
N VAL A 250 -21.31 -37.11 37.44
CA VAL A 250 -22.59 -37.65 36.94
C VAL A 250 -23.62 -36.54 36.60
N PRO A 251 -24.46 -36.73 35.58
CA PRO A 251 -25.20 -35.68 34.86
C PRO A 251 -26.72 -35.71 35.11
N ALA A 252 -27.45 -34.65 34.71
CA ALA A 252 -28.76 -34.71 34.01
C ALA A 252 -29.37 -33.31 33.77
N ALA A 253 -29.84 -33.10 32.53
CA ALA A 253 -30.78 -32.05 32.10
C ALA A 253 -32.14 -32.72 31.73
N PRO A 254 -33.18 -32.09 31.14
CA PRO A 254 -33.59 -30.67 31.02
C PRO A 254 -35.14 -30.42 31.23
N ALA A 255 -35.58 -29.15 31.04
CA ALA A 255 -36.85 -28.67 30.44
C ALA A 255 -37.92 -27.92 31.30
N ALA A 256 -37.94 -26.57 31.15
CA ALA A 256 -39.02 -25.58 30.82
C ALA A 256 -40.49 -25.70 31.35
N PRO A 257 -41.35 -24.63 31.26
CA PRO A 257 -41.19 -23.16 31.38
C PRO A 257 -42.25 -22.44 32.30
N ALA A 258 -41.99 -21.14 32.61
CA ALA A 258 -42.83 -19.94 32.96
C ALA A 258 -44.32 -20.05 33.41
N PRO A 259 -44.93 -19.11 34.21
CA PRO A 259 -44.76 -17.64 34.10
C PRO A 259 -44.97 -16.73 35.35
N ALA A 260 -44.71 -15.42 35.11
CA ALA A 260 -45.35 -14.19 35.61
C ALA A 260 -44.90 -13.46 36.92
N ALA A 261 -44.37 -12.23 36.69
CA ALA A 261 -44.52 -10.94 37.43
C ALA A 261 -44.07 -10.89 38.91
N ARG A 262 -43.30 -9.92 39.43
CA ARG A 262 -43.43 -8.45 39.36
C ARG A 262 -42.33 -7.78 40.22
N GLU A 263 -41.80 -6.66 39.73
CA GLU A 263 -41.24 -5.46 40.43
C GLU A 263 -40.00 -5.47 41.37
N LYS A 264 -39.00 -4.70 40.90
CA LYS A 264 -38.13 -3.70 41.57
C LYS A 264 -37.04 -4.17 42.55
N GLU A 265 -35.78 -3.94 42.17
CA GLU A 265 -34.94 -2.90 42.80
C GLU A 265 -33.70 -2.57 41.93
N LYS A 266 -33.34 -1.28 41.89
CA LYS A 266 -32.17 -0.73 41.20
C LYS A 266 -30.98 -0.77 42.13
N GLU A 267 -29.90 -1.44 41.74
CA GLU A 267 -28.57 -1.18 42.27
C GLU A 267 -27.60 -0.91 41.11
N LYS A 268 -26.96 0.26 41.17
CA LYS A 268 -26.02 0.77 40.17
C LYS A 268 -24.68 0.04 40.33
N ALA A 269 -24.34 -0.87 39.42
CA ALA A 269 -22.97 -1.33 39.22
C ALA A 269 -22.31 -0.49 38.13
N LYS A 270 -21.13 0.07 38.43
CA LYS A 270 -20.20 0.71 37.48
C LYS A 270 -19.83 -0.30 36.38
N PRO A 271 -19.70 0.13 35.10
CA PRO A 271 -19.09 -0.72 34.09
C PRO A 271 -17.59 -0.85 34.41
N ALA A 272 -17.12 -2.09 34.60
CA ALA A 272 -15.70 -2.40 34.52
C ALA A 272 -15.23 -2.10 33.08
N PRO A 273 -13.97 -1.65 32.88
CA PRO A 273 -13.44 -1.50 31.54
C PRO A 273 -13.44 -2.87 30.89
N ALA A 274 -14.10 -2.96 29.73
CA ALA A 274 -13.97 -4.12 28.86
C ALA A 274 -12.48 -4.29 28.57
N ALA A 275 -11.91 -5.41 29.00
CA ALA A 275 -10.61 -5.84 28.53
C ALA A 275 -10.68 -5.83 27.00
N ALA A 276 -9.82 -5.03 26.37
CA ALA A 276 -9.62 -5.09 24.93
C ALA A 276 -9.25 -6.54 24.61
N HIS A 277 -10.16 -7.25 23.94
CA HIS A 277 -9.77 -8.44 23.21
C HIS A 277 -8.79 -7.94 22.16
N GLY A 278 -7.50 -8.20 22.37
CA GLY A 278 -6.51 -8.04 21.32
C GLY A 278 -6.99 -8.87 20.14
N GLU A 279 -7.35 -8.21 19.05
CA GLU A 279 -7.60 -8.88 17.78
C GLU A 279 -6.31 -9.59 17.42
N GLY A 280 -6.30 -10.92 17.52
CA GLY A 280 -5.14 -11.72 17.15
C GLY A 280 -4.91 -11.55 15.65
N SER A 281 -3.92 -10.74 15.28
CA SER A 281 -3.51 -10.56 13.89
C SER A 281 -2.71 -11.77 13.44
N ILE A 282 -3.08 -12.38 12.32
CA ILE A 282 -2.32 -13.47 11.69
C ILE A 282 -1.60 -12.88 10.47
N ARG A 283 -0.27 -12.93 10.47
CA ARG A 283 0.53 -12.56 9.29
C ARG A 283 0.43 -13.67 8.25
N VAL A 284 0.01 -13.31 7.05
CA VAL A 284 -0.15 -14.24 5.92
C VAL A 284 0.65 -13.69 4.74
N PRO A 285 1.49 -14.52 4.07
CA PRO A 285 2.18 -14.11 2.85
C PRO A 285 1.19 -13.63 1.78
N THR A 286 1.53 -12.55 1.08
CA THR A 286 0.69 -11.93 0.04
C THR A 286 0.28 -12.91 -1.06
N GLU A 287 1.19 -13.81 -1.45
CA GLU A 287 0.98 -14.84 -2.47
C GLU A 287 -0.22 -15.76 -2.15
N LYS A 288 -0.46 -16.08 -0.87
CA LYS A 288 -1.60 -16.91 -0.46
C LYS A 288 -2.92 -16.16 -0.60
N VAL A 289 -2.94 -14.87 -0.27
CA VAL A 289 -4.12 -14.02 -0.42
C VAL A 289 -4.45 -13.86 -1.91
N ASP A 290 -3.44 -13.62 -2.75
CA ASP A 290 -3.59 -13.53 -4.20
C ASP A 290 -4.09 -14.87 -4.80
N GLN A 291 -3.65 -16.01 -4.26
CA GLN A 291 -4.17 -17.32 -4.67
C GLN A 291 -5.66 -17.50 -4.32
N ILE A 292 -6.08 -17.11 -3.11
CA ILE A 292 -7.50 -17.15 -2.70
C ILE A 292 -8.34 -16.27 -3.62
N ILE A 293 -7.83 -15.09 -3.96
CA ILE A 293 -8.46 -14.17 -4.92
C ILE A 293 -8.64 -14.82 -6.29
N ASN A 294 -7.60 -15.49 -6.81
CA ASN A 294 -7.68 -16.18 -8.10
C ASN A 294 -8.73 -17.30 -8.07
N LEU A 295 -8.79 -18.07 -6.98
CA LEU A 295 -9.79 -19.13 -6.78
C LEU A 295 -11.22 -18.56 -6.69
N VAL A 296 -11.40 -17.43 -6.00
CA VAL A 296 -12.70 -16.74 -5.98
C VAL A 296 -13.06 -16.23 -7.38
N GLY A 297 -12.11 -15.70 -8.14
CA GLY A 297 -12.31 -15.32 -9.54
C GLY A 297 -12.74 -16.51 -10.40
N GLU A 298 -12.08 -17.66 -10.25
CA GLU A 298 -12.46 -18.92 -10.93
C GLU A 298 -13.83 -19.45 -10.48
N LEU A 299 -14.19 -19.28 -9.21
CA LEU A 299 -15.51 -19.62 -8.70
C LEU A 299 -16.60 -18.75 -9.36
N VAL A 300 -16.39 -17.43 -9.45
CA VAL A 300 -17.32 -16.51 -10.11
C VAL A 300 -17.46 -16.84 -11.60
N ILE A 301 -16.35 -17.20 -12.27
CA ILE A 301 -16.38 -17.69 -13.65
C ILE A 301 -17.24 -18.96 -13.73
N THR A 302 -16.94 -19.98 -12.92
CA THR A 302 -17.65 -21.27 -12.92
C THR A 302 -19.14 -21.10 -12.62
N GLN A 303 -19.49 -20.22 -11.69
CA GLN A 303 -20.88 -19.86 -11.37
C GLN A 303 -21.57 -19.19 -12.56
N SER A 304 -20.90 -18.26 -13.24
CA SER A 304 -21.41 -17.64 -14.47
C SER A 304 -21.63 -18.68 -15.56
N MET A 305 -20.73 -19.67 -15.66
CA MET A 305 -20.87 -20.77 -16.62
C MET A 305 -22.10 -21.64 -16.35
N LEU A 306 -22.32 -21.97 -15.08
CA LEU A 306 -23.48 -22.73 -14.65
C LEU A 306 -24.78 -21.94 -14.88
N ALA A 307 -24.78 -20.63 -14.62
CA ALA A 307 -25.94 -19.76 -14.83
C ALA A 307 -26.31 -19.69 -16.32
N GLN A 308 -25.32 -19.52 -17.20
CA GLN A 308 -25.54 -19.51 -18.65
C GLN A 308 -26.08 -20.86 -19.15
N THR A 309 -25.50 -21.98 -18.69
CA THR A 309 -25.99 -23.32 -19.04
C THR A 309 -27.44 -23.51 -18.58
N ALA A 310 -27.76 -23.09 -17.35
CA ALA A 310 -29.09 -23.16 -16.79
C ALA A 310 -30.09 -22.25 -17.53
N SER A 311 -29.66 -21.13 -18.11
CA SER A 311 -30.54 -20.20 -18.84
C SER A 311 -31.20 -20.83 -20.08
N SER A 312 -30.64 -21.91 -20.61
CA SER A 312 -31.22 -22.68 -21.72
C SER A 312 -32.39 -23.58 -21.30
N LEU A 313 -32.59 -23.76 -19.99
CA LEU A 313 -33.63 -24.62 -19.41
C LEU A 313 -34.90 -23.81 -19.10
N ASP A 314 -36.06 -24.48 -19.15
CA ASP A 314 -37.34 -23.85 -18.84
C ASP A 314 -37.39 -23.38 -17.37
N PRO A 315 -37.56 -22.07 -17.11
CA PRO A 315 -37.56 -21.52 -15.76
C PRO A 315 -38.64 -22.09 -14.84
N VAL A 316 -39.80 -22.48 -15.39
CA VAL A 316 -40.95 -22.97 -14.62
C VAL A 316 -40.74 -24.43 -14.21
N LEU A 317 -40.17 -25.23 -15.10
CA LEU A 317 -39.88 -26.64 -14.81
C LEU A 317 -38.69 -26.80 -13.83
N PHE A 318 -37.73 -25.87 -13.87
CA PHE A 318 -36.48 -25.95 -13.12
C PHE A 318 -36.33 -24.87 -12.03
N ASP A 319 -37.44 -24.37 -11.45
CA ASP A 319 -37.46 -23.31 -10.42
C ASP A 319 -36.46 -23.52 -9.25
N ARG A 320 -36.33 -24.77 -8.76
CA ARG A 320 -35.35 -25.11 -7.71
C ARG A 320 -33.89 -24.91 -8.13
N LEU A 321 -33.57 -25.17 -9.39
CA LEU A 321 -32.23 -24.95 -9.93
C LEU A 321 -31.93 -23.46 -9.98
N PHE A 322 -32.84 -22.64 -10.53
CA PHE A 322 -32.68 -21.19 -10.59
C PHE A 322 -32.58 -20.56 -9.20
N SER A 323 -33.40 -21.00 -8.25
CA SER A 323 -33.29 -20.58 -6.84
C SER A 323 -31.94 -20.95 -6.22
N GLY A 324 -31.45 -22.17 -6.49
CA GLY A 324 -30.13 -22.63 -6.04
C GLY A 324 -28.98 -21.83 -6.66
N MET A 325 -29.08 -21.51 -7.95
CA MET A 325 -28.12 -20.67 -8.67
C MET A 325 -28.07 -19.24 -8.11
N GLY A 326 -29.22 -18.64 -7.82
CA GLY A 326 -29.28 -17.32 -7.17
C GLY A 326 -28.71 -17.33 -5.75
N GLN A 327 -28.85 -18.43 -5.00
CA GLN A 327 -28.20 -18.57 -3.70
C GLN A 327 -26.67 -18.71 -3.84
N LEU A 328 -26.21 -19.47 -4.84
CA LEU A 328 -24.78 -19.62 -5.13
C LEU A 328 -24.16 -18.27 -5.52
N GLU A 329 -24.85 -17.47 -6.34
CA GLU A 329 -24.44 -16.12 -6.72
C GLU A 329 -24.27 -15.20 -5.50
N ARG A 330 -25.27 -15.17 -4.61
CA ARG A 330 -25.18 -14.38 -3.37
C ARG A 330 -24.01 -14.84 -2.49
N ASN A 331 -23.88 -16.14 -2.25
CA ASN A 331 -22.79 -16.68 -1.42
C ASN A 331 -21.41 -16.42 -2.05
N ALA A 332 -21.28 -16.49 -3.37
CA ALA A 332 -20.04 -16.19 -4.07
C ALA A 332 -19.67 -14.71 -3.95
N ARG A 333 -20.65 -13.81 -4.03
CA ARG A 333 -20.46 -12.37 -3.79
C ARG A 333 -20.05 -12.07 -2.35
N ASP A 334 -20.73 -12.66 -1.36
CA ASP A 334 -20.39 -12.49 0.06
C ASP A 334 -18.96 -12.99 0.34
N LEU A 335 -18.57 -14.13 -0.26
CA LEU A 335 -17.21 -14.66 -0.16
C LEU A 335 -16.19 -13.73 -0.82
N GLN A 336 -16.52 -13.17 -1.98
CA GLN A 336 -15.67 -12.20 -2.66
C GLN A 336 -15.46 -10.96 -1.80
N GLU A 337 -16.52 -10.37 -1.25
CA GLU A 337 -16.44 -9.20 -0.36
C GLU A 337 -15.60 -9.50 0.89
N ALA A 338 -15.79 -10.66 1.52
CA ALA A 338 -15.00 -11.09 2.67
C ALA A 338 -13.51 -11.29 2.33
N VAL A 339 -13.19 -11.94 1.20
CA VAL A 339 -11.80 -12.11 0.78
C VAL A 339 -11.14 -10.77 0.46
N MET A 340 -11.88 -9.84 -0.16
CA MET A 340 -11.36 -8.49 -0.42
C MET A 340 -11.06 -7.74 0.87
N SER A 341 -11.91 -7.85 1.91
CA SER A 341 -11.66 -7.21 3.21
C SER A 341 -10.35 -7.65 3.88
N ILE A 342 -9.86 -8.87 3.62
CA ILE A 342 -8.59 -9.37 4.18
C ILE A 342 -7.39 -8.60 3.61
N ARG A 343 -7.50 -8.05 2.39
CA ARG A 343 -6.43 -7.34 1.67
C ARG A 343 -6.47 -5.82 1.86
N MET A 344 -7.54 -5.32 2.48
CA MET A 344 -7.72 -3.89 2.70
C MET A 344 -6.68 -3.37 3.69
N MET A 345 -6.09 -2.23 3.39
CA MET A 345 -5.31 -1.45 4.33
C MET A 345 -5.85 -0.01 4.41
N PRO A 346 -5.73 0.66 5.56
CA PRO A 346 -6.07 2.07 5.72
C PRO A 346 -5.28 3.00 4.79
N MET A 347 -5.91 4.05 4.29
CA MET A 347 -5.26 5.12 3.53
C MET A 347 -4.21 5.90 4.33
N ASP A 348 -4.21 5.81 5.66
CA ASP A 348 -3.20 6.44 6.52
C ASP A 348 -1.77 5.98 6.20
N TYR A 349 -1.59 4.74 5.71
CA TYR A 349 -0.29 4.25 5.21
C TYR A 349 0.30 5.11 4.09
N VAL A 350 -0.56 5.70 3.26
CA VAL A 350 -0.17 6.62 2.19
C VAL A 350 -0.11 8.05 2.73
N PHE A 351 -1.14 8.50 3.45
CA PHE A 351 -1.25 9.88 3.91
C PHE A 351 -0.19 10.27 4.94
N SER A 352 0.29 9.34 5.77
CA SER A 352 1.35 9.59 6.78
C SER A 352 2.69 10.00 6.18
N ARG A 353 2.95 9.71 4.89
CA ARG A 353 4.20 10.06 4.18
C ARG A 353 4.22 11.49 3.65
N PHE A 354 3.06 12.08 3.38
CA PHE A 354 2.96 13.40 2.75
C PHE A 354 3.33 14.61 3.63
N PRO A 355 3.15 14.62 4.97
CA PRO A 355 3.56 15.75 5.80
C PRO A 355 5.03 16.14 5.63
N ARG A 356 5.93 15.15 5.59
CA ARG A 356 7.37 15.38 5.37
C ARG A 356 7.64 15.93 3.98
N LEU A 357 7.10 15.27 2.94
CA LEU A 357 7.24 15.72 1.55
C LEU A 357 6.76 17.16 1.34
N VAL A 358 5.58 17.49 1.89
CA VAL A 358 5.00 18.84 1.77
C VAL A 358 5.88 19.86 2.48
N ARG A 359 6.38 19.56 3.69
CA ARG A 359 7.25 20.46 4.46
C ARG A 359 8.58 20.75 3.75
N ASP A 360 9.20 19.72 3.20
CA ASP A 360 10.49 19.84 2.51
C ASP A 360 10.34 20.65 1.21
N LEU A 361 9.29 20.36 0.43
CA LEU A 361 9.04 21.05 -0.83
C LEU A 361 8.56 22.49 -0.62
N ALA A 362 7.71 22.73 0.39
CA ALA A 362 7.28 24.07 0.78
C ALA A 362 8.48 24.95 1.16
N SER A 363 9.43 24.40 1.93
CA SER A 363 10.66 25.08 2.31
C SER A 363 11.54 25.40 1.09
N LYS A 364 11.71 24.44 0.19
CA LYS A 364 12.51 24.61 -1.05
C LYS A 364 11.91 25.66 -2.00
N LEU A 365 10.59 25.76 -2.05
CA LEU A 365 9.87 26.70 -2.92
C LEU A 365 9.59 28.06 -2.26
N GLY A 366 9.90 28.22 -0.97
CA GLY A 366 9.61 29.44 -0.21
C GLY A 366 8.11 29.69 -0.03
N LYS A 367 7.31 28.64 0.15
CA LYS A 367 5.85 28.70 0.32
C LYS A 367 5.46 28.28 1.74
N GLN A 368 4.38 28.86 2.27
CA GLN A 368 3.79 28.45 3.56
C GLN A 368 2.54 27.63 3.26
N ILE A 369 2.51 26.37 3.72
CA ILE A 369 1.49 25.41 3.30
C ILE A 369 1.05 24.59 4.50
N ASP A 370 -0.27 24.47 4.69
CA ASP A 370 -0.92 23.61 5.67
C ASP A 370 -1.53 22.39 4.95
N LEU A 371 -1.20 21.19 5.45
CA LEU A 371 -1.70 19.93 4.88
C LEU A 371 -2.82 19.38 5.77
N VAL A 372 -4.02 19.30 5.21
CA VAL A 372 -5.19 18.72 5.87
C VAL A 372 -5.52 17.38 5.24
N THR A 373 -5.71 16.35 6.07
CA THR A 373 -6.02 14.99 5.61
C THR A 373 -7.37 14.53 6.18
N PHE A 374 -8.24 13.99 5.32
CA PHE A 374 -9.54 13.43 5.69
C PHE A 374 -9.65 11.98 5.23
N GLY A 375 -10.33 11.13 5.99
CA GLY A 375 -10.56 9.74 5.59
C GLY A 375 -9.32 8.84 5.70
N LYS A 376 -8.44 9.09 6.67
CA LYS A 376 -7.27 8.26 6.96
C LYS A 376 -7.62 6.78 7.21
N ALA A 377 -8.76 6.54 7.86
CA ALA A 377 -9.28 5.20 8.16
C ALA A 377 -10.00 4.54 6.95
N THR A 378 -10.12 5.23 5.82
CA THR A 378 -10.72 4.64 4.62
C THR A 378 -9.84 3.51 4.12
N GLU A 379 -10.43 2.34 3.96
CA GLU A 379 -9.76 1.11 3.54
C GLU A 379 -9.66 1.02 2.01
N LEU A 380 -8.48 0.68 1.49
CA LEU A 380 -8.18 0.45 0.08
C LEU A 380 -7.32 -0.81 -0.06
N ASP A 381 -7.46 -1.52 -1.18
CA ASP A 381 -6.66 -2.72 -1.48
C ASP A 381 -5.15 -2.41 -1.44
N LYS A 382 -4.35 -3.29 -0.81
CA LYS A 382 -2.89 -3.12 -0.69
C LYS A 382 -2.18 -2.86 -2.03
N SER A 383 -2.55 -3.58 -3.09
CA SER A 383 -1.93 -3.38 -4.41
C SER A 383 -2.32 -2.06 -5.06
N LEU A 384 -3.54 -1.57 -4.80
CA LEU A 384 -3.94 -0.22 -5.21
C LEU A 384 -3.20 0.84 -4.39
N ILE A 385 -2.98 0.62 -3.09
CA ILE A 385 -2.17 1.50 -2.23
C ILE A 385 -0.74 1.65 -2.78
N GLU A 386 -0.08 0.55 -3.12
CA GLU A 386 1.29 0.60 -3.65
C GLU A 386 1.35 1.35 -4.99
N ARG A 387 0.34 1.16 -5.86
CA ARG A 387 0.28 1.80 -7.18
C ARG A 387 -0.20 3.26 -7.17
N ILE A 388 -0.95 3.69 -6.15
CA ILE A 388 -1.49 5.05 -6.07
C ILE A 388 -0.50 6.07 -5.47
N ILE A 389 0.53 5.61 -4.76
CA ILE A 389 1.57 6.47 -4.14
C ILE A 389 2.21 7.40 -5.17
N ASP A 390 2.66 6.86 -6.31
CA ASP A 390 3.34 7.63 -7.35
C ASP A 390 2.43 8.70 -7.99
N PRO A 391 1.20 8.36 -8.46
CA PRO A 391 0.21 9.34 -8.89
C PRO A 391 -0.05 10.45 -7.88
N LEU A 392 -0.33 10.10 -6.61
CA LEU A 392 -0.65 11.10 -5.58
C LEU A 392 0.54 12.00 -5.26
N THR A 393 1.76 11.44 -5.19
CA THR A 393 2.98 12.21 -5.00
C THR A 393 3.15 13.26 -6.09
N HIS A 394 2.84 12.90 -7.33
CA HIS A 394 2.92 13.84 -8.44
C HIS A 394 1.82 14.91 -8.38
N LEU A 395 0.59 14.55 -8.03
CA LEU A 395 -0.50 15.53 -7.86
C LEU A 395 -0.20 16.52 -6.73
N VAL A 396 0.26 16.02 -5.57
CA VAL A 396 0.70 16.84 -4.45
C VAL A 396 1.79 17.80 -4.89
N ARG A 397 2.85 17.29 -5.55
CA ARG A 397 3.93 18.13 -6.08
C ARG A 397 3.40 19.24 -6.98
N ASN A 398 2.50 18.94 -7.92
CA ASN A 398 1.95 19.94 -8.83
C ASN A 398 1.14 21.01 -8.12
N SER A 399 0.35 20.64 -7.11
CA SER A 399 -0.34 21.61 -6.26
C SER A 399 0.66 22.50 -5.51
N LEU A 400 1.77 21.95 -5.03
CA LEU A 400 2.81 22.72 -4.33
C LEU A 400 3.65 23.60 -5.27
N ASP A 401 4.03 23.12 -6.46
CA ASP A 401 4.88 23.83 -7.43
C ASP A 401 4.11 24.92 -8.20
N HIS A 402 2.94 24.56 -8.74
CA HIS A 402 2.19 25.40 -9.69
C HIS A 402 0.85 25.88 -9.16
N GLY A 403 0.20 25.12 -8.27
CA GLY A 403 -1.10 25.49 -7.71
C GLY A 403 -1.02 26.63 -6.70
N ILE A 404 -0.35 26.37 -5.58
CA ILE A 404 -0.24 27.30 -4.44
C ILE A 404 0.76 28.41 -4.76
N GLU A 405 0.33 29.65 -4.58
CA GLU A 405 1.14 30.85 -4.85
C GLU A 405 2.08 31.17 -3.67
N THR A 406 3.08 32.03 -3.87
CA THR A 406 3.94 32.51 -2.77
C THR A 406 3.15 33.39 -1.79
N PRO A 407 3.56 33.50 -0.51
CA PRO A 407 2.81 34.28 0.48
C PRO A 407 2.52 35.72 0.04
N ASP A 408 3.49 36.40 -0.59
CA ASP A 408 3.33 37.76 -1.10
C ASP A 408 2.23 37.87 -2.17
N LYS A 409 2.18 36.89 -3.09
CA LYS A 409 1.16 36.85 -4.14
C LYS A 409 -0.22 36.53 -3.57
N ARG A 410 -0.30 35.67 -2.56
CA ARG A 410 -1.54 35.32 -1.88
C ARG A 410 -2.15 36.52 -1.16
N VAL A 411 -1.33 37.26 -0.40
CA VAL A 411 -1.75 38.49 0.27
C VAL A 411 -2.19 39.55 -0.74
N ALA A 412 -1.48 39.70 -1.86
CA ALA A 412 -1.88 40.60 -2.94
C ALA A 412 -3.22 40.22 -3.59
N ALA A 413 -3.54 38.93 -3.63
CA ALA A 413 -4.82 38.39 -4.10
C ALA A 413 -5.93 38.38 -3.03
N GLY A 414 -5.66 38.86 -1.81
CA GLY A 414 -6.61 38.88 -0.69
C GLY A 414 -6.85 37.53 -0.01
N LYS A 415 -5.92 36.59 -0.16
CA LYS A 415 -5.94 35.26 0.47
C LYS A 415 -5.05 35.22 1.71
N GLU A 416 -5.28 34.21 2.57
CA GLU A 416 -4.37 33.89 3.67
C GLU A 416 -2.96 33.60 3.15
N PRO A 417 -1.89 34.04 3.83
CA PRO A 417 -0.51 33.81 3.41
C PRO A 417 -0.12 32.33 3.41
N THR A 418 -0.72 31.54 4.30
CA THR A 418 -0.61 30.08 4.32
C THR A 418 -1.60 29.49 3.31
N GLY A 419 -1.10 28.73 2.34
CA GLY A 419 -1.92 27.95 1.41
C GLY A 419 -2.40 26.65 2.05
N GLN A 420 -3.56 26.15 1.61
CA GLN A 420 -4.11 24.90 2.10
C GLN A 420 -4.06 23.83 1.01
N LEU A 421 -3.51 22.67 1.36
CA LEU A 421 -3.56 21.45 0.57
C LEU A 421 -4.40 20.42 1.33
N VAL A 422 -5.46 19.93 0.70
CA VAL A 422 -6.39 18.94 1.26
C VAL A 422 -6.25 17.62 0.52
N LEU A 423 -5.98 16.55 1.27
CA LEU A 423 -6.07 15.18 0.79
C LEU A 423 -7.27 14.51 1.45
N SER A 424 -8.18 13.95 0.66
CA SER A 424 -9.32 13.21 1.21
C SER A 424 -9.51 11.88 0.52
N ALA A 425 -9.95 10.87 1.27
CA ALA A 425 -10.39 9.59 0.76
C ALA A 425 -11.77 9.24 1.33
N GLN A 426 -12.68 8.76 0.49
CA GLN A 426 -14.03 8.38 0.90
C GLN A 426 -14.54 7.19 0.07
N HIS A 427 -15.39 6.35 0.67
CA HIS A 427 -16.13 5.33 -0.07
C HIS A 427 -17.42 5.94 -0.63
N HIS A 428 -17.64 5.81 -1.93
CA HIS A 428 -18.83 6.28 -2.62
C HIS A 428 -19.30 5.27 -3.67
N GLY A 429 -20.46 4.65 -3.44
CA GLY A 429 -21.14 3.81 -4.43
C GLY A 429 -20.31 2.62 -4.92
N GLY A 430 -19.58 1.93 -4.03
CA GLY A 430 -18.71 0.81 -4.40
C GLY A 430 -17.37 1.22 -5.05
N ASN A 431 -17.05 2.52 -5.03
CA ASN A 431 -15.77 3.06 -5.46
C ASN A 431 -15.08 3.78 -4.30
N ILE A 432 -13.76 3.91 -4.39
CA ILE A 432 -12.97 4.78 -3.54
C ILE A 432 -12.68 6.05 -4.30
N VAL A 433 -13.10 7.16 -3.71
CA VAL A 433 -12.88 8.49 -4.24
C VAL A 433 -11.77 9.14 -3.43
N ILE A 434 -10.67 9.45 -4.11
CA ILE A 434 -9.52 10.15 -3.54
C ILE A 434 -9.47 11.54 -4.17
N GLU A 435 -9.48 12.59 -3.36
CA GLU A 435 -9.43 13.98 -3.82
C GLU A 435 -8.16 14.67 -3.33
N VAL A 436 -7.48 15.33 -4.26
CA VAL A 436 -6.37 16.25 -3.99
C VAL A 436 -6.87 17.64 -4.32
N SER A 437 -7.02 18.51 -3.32
CA SER A 437 -7.54 19.87 -3.50
C SER A 437 -6.57 20.91 -2.96
N ASP A 438 -6.33 21.96 -3.72
CA ASP A 438 -5.59 23.14 -3.28
C ASP A 438 -6.45 24.41 -3.38
N ASP A 439 -6.10 25.43 -2.61
CA ASP A 439 -6.72 26.77 -2.62
C ASP A 439 -5.90 27.79 -3.46
N GLY A 440 -5.17 27.26 -4.44
CA GLY A 440 -4.20 27.99 -5.25
C GLY A 440 -4.80 28.96 -6.28
N GLY A 441 -3.97 29.37 -7.24
CA GLY A 441 -4.37 30.28 -8.32
C GLY A 441 -5.38 29.67 -9.31
N GLY A 442 -5.55 28.34 -9.27
CA GLY A 442 -6.33 27.59 -10.27
C GLY A 442 -5.61 27.45 -11.61
N LEU A 443 -6.21 26.69 -12.52
CA LEU A 443 -5.69 26.46 -13.85
C LEU A 443 -5.98 27.65 -14.78
N ASN A 444 -4.97 28.06 -15.54
CA ASN A 444 -5.12 29.14 -16.51
C ASN A 444 -5.60 28.59 -17.86
N ARG A 445 -6.90 28.77 -18.13
CA ARG A 445 -7.58 28.33 -19.36
C ARG A 445 -6.88 28.81 -20.63
N GLU A 446 -6.57 30.10 -20.71
CA GLU A 446 -5.97 30.71 -21.91
C GLU A 446 -4.59 30.14 -22.23
N ARG A 447 -3.76 29.92 -21.19
CA ARG A 447 -2.44 29.31 -21.35
C ARG A 447 -2.52 27.86 -21.82
N ILE A 448 -3.46 27.08 -21.27
CA ILE A 448 -3.65 25.68 -21.67
C ILE A 448 -4.10 25.60 -23.14
N LEU A 449 -5.04 26.45 -23.55
CA LEU A 449 -5.49 26.53 -24.94
C LEU A 449 -4.37 26.96 -25.90
N ALA A 450 -3.63 28.00 -25.55
CA ALA A 450 -2.50 28.47 -26.36
C ALA A 450 -1.43 27.37 -26.52
N LYS A 451 -1.15 26.62 -25.45
CA LYS A 451 -0.21 25.50 -25.49
C LYS A 451 -0.74 24.32 -26.29
N ALA A 452 -2.04 24.02 -26.19
CA ALA A 452 -2.68 22.97 -26.98
C ALA A 452 -2.59 23.27 -28.48
N ILE A 453 -2.86 24.52 -28.87
CA ILE A 453 -2.72 24.98 -30.26
C ILE A 453 -1.26 24.89 -30.73
N GLN A 454 -0.30 25.32 -29.90
CA GLN A 454 1.14 25.21 -30.21
C GLN A 454 1.59 23.76 -30.44
N ASN A 455 1.05 22.82 -29.66
CA ASN A 455 1.34 21.40 -29.75
C ASN A 455 0.54 20.68 -30.86
N GLY A 456 -0.25 21.40 -31.65
CA GLY A 456 -1.04 20.84 -32.75
C GLY A 456 -2.25 20.00 -32.31
N LEU A 457 -2.72 20.17 -31.07
CA LEU A 457 -3.93 19.50 -30.60
C LEU A 457 -5.17 20.16 -31.24
N PRO A 458 -6.16 19.38 -31.71
CA PRO A 458 -7.38 19.93 -32.28
C PRO A 458 -8.22 20.56 -31.16
N VAL A 459 -8.37 21.89 -31.19
CA VAL A 459 -9.17 22.66 -30.24
C VAL A 459 -10.35 23.29 -30.98
N SER A 460 -11.57 23.06 -30.50
CA SER A 460 -12.77 23.71 -31.02
C SER A 460 -12.98 25.10 -30.38
N GLU A 461 -13.64 26.02 -31.09
CA GLU A 461 -13.89 27.39 -30.57
C GLU A 461 -14.81 27.39 -29.33
N ASN A 462 -15.66 26.36 -29.16
CA ASN A 462 -16.64 26.23 -28.08
C ASN A 462 -16.30 25.13 -27.06
N ILE A 463 -15.01 24.84 -26.83
CA ILE A 463 -14.58 23.81 -25.88
C ILE A 463 -15.00 24.17 -24.44
N SER A 464 -15.61 23.20 -23.74
CA SER A 464 -16.01 23.36 -22.34
C SER A 464 -14.80 23.38 -21.40
N ASP A 465 -14.93 24.00 -20.23
CA ASP A 465 -13.81 24.07 -19.28
C ASP A 465 -13.31 22.68 -18.86
N GLU A 466 -14.22 21.73 -18.66
CA GLU A 466 -13.85 20.33 -18.34
C GLU A 466 -13.00 19.69 -19.44
N GLU A 467 -13.37 19.89 -20.71
CA GLU A 467 -12.58 19.40 -21.84
C GLU A 467 -11.22 20.11 -21.94
N VAL A 468 -11.14 21.40 -21.61
CA VAL A 468 -9.86 22.12 -21.55
C VAL A 468 -8.95 21.52 -20.48
N TRP A 469 -9.46 21.20 -19.30
CA TRP A 469 -8.66 20.59 -18.24
C TRP A 469 -8.16 19.19 -18.63
N GLN A 470 -8.95 18.44 -19.39
CA GLN A 470 -8.55 17.12 -19.89
C GLN A 470 -7.36 17.18 -20.85
N LEU A 471 -7.11 18.31 -21.52
CA LEU A 471 -5.93 18.49 -22.39
C LEU A 471 -4.61 18.40 -21.63
N ILE A 472 -4.61 18.64 -20.30
CA ILE A 472 -3.43 18.53 -19.44
C ILE A 472 -2.87 17.10 -19.44
N PHE A 473 -3.72 16.10 -19.68
CA PHE A 473 -3.31 14.70 -19.75
C PHE A 473 -2.82 14.27 -21.15
N ALA A 474 -2.76 15.17 -22.13
CA ALA A 474 -2.27 14.81 -23.46
C ALA A 474 -0.76 14.47 -23.41
N PRO A 475 -0.28 13.49 -24.20
CA PRO A 475 1.13 13.13 -24.22
C PRO A 475 2.02 14.32 -24.57
N GLY A 476 3.08 14.53 -23.77
CA GLY A 476 3.99 15.67 -23.97
C GLY A 476 3.38 17.04 -23.65
N PHE A 477 2.19 17.09 -23.05
CA PHE A 477 1.59 18.32 -22.56
C PHE A 477 2.22 18.71 -21.22
N SER A 478 3.23 19.57 -21.29
CA SER A 478 3.79 20.24 -20.12
C SER A 478 3.79 21.75 -20.34
N THR A 479 3.37 22.49 -19.32
CA THR A 479 3.41 23.95 -19.30
C THR A 479 4.78 24.50 -18.87
N ALA A 480 5.74 23.64 -18.52
CA ALA A 480 7.07 24.07 -18.10
C ALA A 480 7.94 24.46 -19.31
N GLU A 481 8.47 25.68 -19.29
CA GLU A 481 9.41 26.19 -20.32
C GLU A 481 10.83 25.61 -20.16
N VAL A 482 11.16 25.04 -18.99
CA VAL A 482 12.47 24.45 -18.67
C VAL A 482 12.26 23.11 -17.99
N VAL A 483 12.93 22.07 -18.46
CA VAL A 483 13.05 20.77 -17.77
C VAL A 483 13.93 21.00 -16.55
N THR A 484 13.36 21.06 -15.35
CA THR A 484 14.14 21.18 -14.12
C THR A 484 14.73 19.82 -13.73
N ASP A 485 15.93 19.83 -13.14
CA ASP A 485 16.66 18.62 -12.71
C ASP A 485 15.91 17.75 -11.67
N VAL A 486 14.79 18.25 -11.12
CA VAL A 486 13.93 17.55 -10.15
C VAL A 486 12.89 16.64 -10.85
N SER A 487 12.81 16.70 -12.19
CA SER A 487 11.87 15.93 -13.03
C SER A 487 12.50 14.69 -13.70
N GLY A 488 13.65 14.22 -13.19
CA GLY A 488 14.51 13.17 -13.77
C GLY A 488 13.93 11.75 -13.93
N ARG A 489 12.61 11.56 -13.93
CA ARG A 489 11.96 10.28 -14.30
C ARG A 489 10.93 10.39 -15.44
N GLY A 490 10.76 11.57 -16.05
CA GLY A 490 9.87 11.70 -17.22
C GLY A 490 8.39 11.46 -16.91
N VAL A 491 7.95 11.76 -15.69
CA VAL A 491 6.56 11.55 -15.27
C VAL A 491 5.76 12.82 -15.58
N GLY A 492 5.01 12.83 -16.68
CA GLY A 492 4.02 13.87 -16.99
C GLY A 492 2.65 13.54 -16.39
N MET A 493 1.69 14.45 -16.58
CA MET A 493 0.29 14.18 -16.21
C MET A 493 -0.32 13.03 -17.03
N ASP A 494 0.17 12.82 -18.25
CA ASP A 494 -0.13 11.64 -19.07
C ASP A 494 0.18 10.31 -18.38
N VAL A 495 1.34 10.22 -17.69
CA VAL A 495 1.71 9.03 -16.91
C VAL A 495 0.77 8.83 -15.72
N VAL A 496 0.36 9.90 -15.04
CA VAL A 496 -0.61 9.82 -13.94
C VAL A 496 -1.95 9.27 -14.43
N LYS A 497 -2.47 9.79 -15.55
CA LYS A 497 -3.71 9.29 -16.15
C LYS A 497 -3.60 7.81 -16.54
N ARG A 498 -2.49 7.42 -17.17
CA ARG A 498 -2.25 6.02 -17.57
C ARG A 498 -2.20 5.10 -16.36
N ASN A 499 -1.44 5.45 -15.32
CA ASN A 499 -1.35 4.63 -14.10
C ASN A 499 -2.73 4.45 -13.44
N ILE A 500 -3.55 5.51 -13.39
CA ILE A 500 -4.92 5.44 -12.86
C ILE A 500 -5.82 4.54 -13.72
N GLN A 501 -5.72 4.64 -15.05
CA GLN A 501 -6.48 3.79 -15.98
C GLN A 501 -6.07 2.32 -15.88
N GLU A 502 -4.78 2.02 -15.70
CA GLU A 502 -4.29 0.66 -15.47
C GLU A 502 -4.75 0.07 -14.13
N MET A 503 -5.24 0.90 -13.19
CA MET A 503 -5.90 0.47 -11.96
C MET A 503 -7.42 0.28 -12.14
N GLY A 504 -7.95 0.46 -13.37
CA GLY A 504 -9.39 0.43 -13.65
C GLY A 504 -10.13 1.68 -13.19
N GLY A 505 -9.41 2.74 -12.80
CA GLY A 505 -9.99 3.98 -12.31
C GLY A 505 -10.12 5.07 -13.36
N HIS A 506 -10.68 6.20 -12.94
CA HIS A 506 -10.75 7.41 -13.74
C HIS A 506 -10.34 8.65 -12.95
N VAL A 507 -9.86 9.68 -13.65
CA VAL A 507 -9.44 10.95 -13.06
C VAL A 507 -10.20 12.12 -13.66
N GLN A 508 -10.64 13.03 -12.80
CA GLN A 508 -11.37 14.24 -13.16
C GLN A 508 -10.69 15.45 -12.53
N ILE A 509 -10.70 16.58 -13.25
CA ILE A 509 -10.14 17.84 -12.78
C ILE A 509 -11.25 18.88 -12.76
N SER A 510 -11.40 19.56 -11.64
CA SER A 510 -12.23 20.74 -11.49
C SER A 510 -11.35 21.88 -10.99
N SER A 511 -11.31 23.00 -11.71
CA SER A 511 -10.52 24.16 -11.31
C SER A 511 -11.30 25.44 -11.53
N ARG A 512 -11.11 26.40 -10.62
CA ARG A 512 -11.70 27.73 -10.74
C ARG A 512 -10.61 28.78 -10.49
N PRO A 513 -10.43 29.75 -11.41
CA PRO A 513 -9.43 30.81 -11.24
C PRO A 513 -9.57 31.52 -9.88
N GLY A 514 -8.47 31.60 -9.14
CA GLY A 514 -8.43 32.22 -7.81
C GLY A 514 -9.02 31.41 -6.67
N LEU A 515 -9.71 30.29 -6.92
CA LEU A 515 -10.27 29.40 -5.88
C LEU A 515 -9.50 28.08 -5.73
N GLY A 516 -8.61 27.78 -6.67
CA GLY A 516 -7.74 26.60 -6.64
C GLY A 516 -8.21 25.47 -7.56
N THR A 517 -7.63 24.29 -7.36
CA THR A 517 -7.85 23.11 -8.19
C THR A 517 -8.16 21.89 -7.34
N THR A 518 -9.12 21.09 -7.77
CA THR A 518 -9.47 19.81 -7.17
C THR A 518 -9.34 18.72 -8.23
N ILE A 519 -8.53 17.71 -7.93
CA ILE A 519 -8.32 16.52 -8.76
C ILE A 519 -8.95 15.34 -8.04
N ARG A 520 -9.93 14.71 -8.68
CA ARG A 520 -10.70 13.58 -8.15
C ARG A 520 -10.27 12.31 -8.88
N ILE A 521 -9.76 11.34 -8.14
CA ILE A 521 -9.45 9.98 -8.60
C ILE A 521 -10.56 9.07 -8.09
N VAL A 522 -11.12 8.26 -8.97
CA VAL A 522 -12.12 7.26 -8.61
C VAL A 522 -11.57 5.89 -8.97
N LEU A 523 -11.43 5.03 -7.98
CA LEU A 523 -10.91 3.67 -8.11
C LEU A 523 -12.01 2.67 -7.74
N PRO A 524 -12.18 1.56 -8.49
CA PRO A 524 -13.10 0.51 -8.09
C PRO A 524 -12.60 -0.22 -6.83
N LEU A 525 -13.52 -0.67 -5.98
CA LEU A 525 -13.19 -1.41 -4.75
C LEU A 525 -12.93 -2.90 -4.99
N THR A 526 -13.29 -3.41 -6.17
CA THR A 526 -13.22 -4.82 -6.53
C THR A 526 -11.93 -5.15 -7.28
N LEU A 527 -11.63 -6.45 -7.39
CA LEU A 527 -10.81 -7.00 -8.49
C LEU A 527 -11.25 -6.35 -9.80
N ALA A 528 -10.33 -6.21 -10.77
CA ALA A 528 -10.60 -5.55 -12.04
C ALA A 528 -11.76 -6.25 -12.80
N ILE A 529 -12.99 -5.88 -12.47
CA ILE A 529 -14.23 -6.27 -13.11
C ILE A 529 -14.61 -5.11 -14.00
N LEU A 530 -14.90 -5.42 -15.26
CA LEU A 530 -15.30 -4.44 -16.25
C LEU A 530 -16.70 -4.79 -16.72
N ASP A 531 -17.58 -3.79 -16.71
CA ASP A 531 -18.84 -3.88 -17.44
C ASP A 531 -18.54 -3.83 -18.94
N GLY A 532 -18.79 -4.95 -19.62
CA GLY A 532 -18.45 -5.15 -21.01
C GLY A 532 -19.68 -5.41 -21.87
N MET A 533 -19.72 -4.81 -23.06
CA MET A 533 -20.62 -5.22 -24.13
C MET A 533 -19.95 -6.32 -24.94
N SER A 534 -20.52 -7.52 -24.91
CA SER A 534 -20.05 -8.66 -25.69
C SER A 534 -20.53 -8.56 -27.15
N VAL A 535 -19.59 -8.60 -28.09
CA VAL A 535 -19.83 -8.47 -29.53
C VAL A 535 -19.20 -9.66 -30.27
N LYS A 536 -19.88 -10.12 -31.32
CA LYS A 536 -19.40 -11.20 -32.19
C LYS A 536 -18.93 -10.65 -33.52
N VAL A 537 -17.83 -11.20 -34.03
CA VAL A 537 -17.26 -10.92 -35.36
C VAL A 537 -16.79 -12.24 -35.95
N GLY A 538 -17.40 -12.70 -37.04
CA GLY A 538 -17.24 -14.08 -37.51
C GLY A 538 -17.67 -15.05 -36.40
N GLU A 539 -16.80 -15.97 -36.01
CA GLU A 539 -16.99 -16.85 -34.85
C GLU A 539 -16.36 -16.33 -33.56
N GLU A 540 -15.59 -15.24 -33.63
CA GLU A 540 -14.82 -14.71 -32.51
C GLU A 540 -15.65 -13.77 -31.64
N THR A 541 -15.46 -13.85 -30.32
CA THR A 541 -16.14 -12.99 -29.34
C THR A 541 -15.17 -11.99 -28.71
N PHE A 542 -15.59 -10.74 -28.69
CA PHE A 542 -14.84 -9.62 -28.13
C PHE A 542 -15.68 -8.85 -27.12
N ILE A 543 -15.01 -8.10 -26.26
CA ILE A 543 -15.66 -7.27 -25.25
C ILE A 543 -15.27 -5.81 -25.46
N LEU A 544 -16.29 -4.97 -25.60
CA LEU A 544 -16.16 -3.53 -25.64
C LEU A 544 -16.46 -2.96 -24.24
N PRO A 545 -15.56 -2.17 -23.63
CA PRO A 545 -15.84 -1.46 -22.39
C PRO A 545 -17.11 -0.63 -22.50
N LEU A 546 -18.10 -0.88 -21.63
CA LEU A 546 -19.43 -0.26 -21.75
C LEU A 546 -19.37 1.26 -21.57
N ASN A 547 -18.45 1.76 -20.76
CA ASN A 547 -18.20 3.20 -20.57
C ASN A 547 -17.74 3.93 -21.85
N CYS A 548 -17.24 3.20 -22.85
CA CYS A 548 -16.88 3.75 -24.15
C CYS A 548 -18.01 3.62 -25.19
N VAL A 549 -19.06 2.86 -24.89
CA VAL A 549 -20.19 2.62 -25.80
C VAL A 549 -21.25 3.71 -25.63
N MET A 550 -21.47 4.50 -26.68
CA MET A 550 -22.46 5.58 -26.67
C MET A 550 -23.84 5.08 -27.11
N GLU A 551 -23.89 4.44 -28.28
CA GLU A 551 -25.10 3.84 -28.84
C GLU A 551 -24.74 2.75 -29.85
N SER A 552 -25.72 1.96 -30.28
CA SER A 552 -25.56 0.99 -31.36
C SER A 552 -26.74 1.09 -32.31
N LEU A 553 -26.48 0.92 -33.61
CA LEU A 553 -27.49 1.00 -34.66
C LEU A 553 -27.11 0.11 -35.83
N GLN A 554 -28.11 -0.31 -36.61
CA GLN A 554 -27.87 -1.00 -37.87
C GLN A 554 -27.74 0.04 -38.99
N PRO A 555 -26.60 0.11 -39.69
CA PRO A 555 -26.39 1.08 -40.77
C PRO A 555 -27.34 0.81 -41.95
N LYS A 556 -27.82 1.87 -42.60
CA LYS A 556 -28.47 1.77 -43.91
C LYS A 556 -27.48 2.13 -45.01
N ALA A 557 -27.75 1.67 -46.22
CA ALA A 557 -26.91 1.99 -47.38
C ALA A 557 -26.80 3.50 -47.65
N GLU A 558 -27.84 4.27 -47.29
CA GLU A 558 -27.86 5.73 -47.41
C GLU A 558 -26.96 6.45 -46.40
N ASP A 559 -26.67 5.83 -45.26
CA ASP A 559 -25.88 6.41 -44.19
C ASP A 559 -24.38 6.11 -44.35
N VAL A 560 -24.01 5.16 -45.20
CA VAL A 560 -22.62 4.75 -45.41
C VAL A 560 -22.06 5.39 -46.68
N HIS A 561 -21.07 6.26 -46.50
CA HIS A 561 -20.40 6.95 -47.60
C HIS A 561 -18.94 6.51 -47.68
N THR A 562 -18.40 6.47 -48.90
CA THR A 562 -16.98 6.23 -49.12
C THR A 562 -16.29 7.55 -49.43
N ALA A 563 -15.31 7.92 -48.62
CA ALA A 563 -14.48 9.11 -48.81
C ALA A 563 -13.46 8.89 -49.93
N ALA A 564 -12.83 9.99 -50.40
CA ALA A 564 -11.94 9.99 -51.57
C ALA A 564 -10.69 9.09 -51.42
N ASN A 565 -10.31 8.74 -50.19
CA ASN A 565 -9.18 7.86 -49.86
C ASN A 565 -9.57 6.38 -49.68
N SER A 566 -10.78 5.98 -50.10
CA SER A 566 -11.35 4.64 -49.91
C SER A 566 -11.72 4.29 -48.45
N ASP A 567 -11.68 5.26 -47.54
CA ASP A 567 -12.20 5.08 -46.18
C ASP A 567 -13.71 5.20 -46.16
N ARG A 568 -14.35 4.34 -45.35
CA ARG A 568 -15.80 4.40 -45.14
C ARG A 568 -16.10 5.32 -43.96
N VAL A 569 -17.10 6.18 -44.13
CA VAL A 569 -17.64 7.04 -43.09
C VAL A 569 -19.14 6.78 -42.98
N MET A 570 -19.68 6.92 -41.78
CA MET A 570 -21.09 6.73 -41.48
C MET A 570 -21.71 8.05 -41.03
N HIS A 571 -22.79 8.46 -41.66
CA HIS A 571 -23.55 9.63 -41.30
C HIS A 571 -24.55 9.29 -40.19
N VAL A 572 -24.39 9.89 -39.02
CA VAL A 572 -25.24 9.65 -37.85
C VAL A 572 -25.68 10.98 -37.27
N ARG A 573 -27.00 11.22 -37.24
CA ARG A 573 -27.62 12.42 -36.62
C ARG A 573 -27.01 13.76 -37.07
N GLY A 574 -26.58 13.87 -38.34
CA GLY A 574 -26.03 15.10 -38.91
C GLY A 574 -24.49 15.20 -38.86
N GLU A 575 -23.80 14.18 -38.34
CA GLU A 575 -22.34 14.13 -38.26
C GLU A 575 -21.77 12.93 -39.02
N TYR A 576 -20.59 13.10 -39.63
CA TYR A 576 -19.87 12.01 -40.29
C TYR A 576 -18.85 11.40 -39.32
N LEU A 577 -19.02 10.11 -39.02
CA LEU A 577 -18.14 9.35 -38.15
C LEU A 577 -17.28 8.37 -38.97
N PRO A 578 -15.97 8.23 -38.70
CA PRO A 578 -15.17 7.18 -39.32
C PRO A 578 -15.74 5.80 -39.00
N LEU A 579 -15.89 4.94 -40.02
CA LEU A 579 -16.37 3.57 -39.87
C LEU A 579 -15.17 2.61 -39.90
N LEU A 580 -14.87 2.01 -38.76
CA LEU A 580 -13.87 0.96 -38.61
C LEU A 580 -14.54 -0.41 -38.69
N GLU A 581 -13.97 -1.31 -39.48
CA GLU A 581 -14.47 -2.68 -39.60
C GLU A 581 -13.66 -3.60 -38.69
N MET A 582 -14.29 -4.15 -37.65
CA MET A 582 -13.59 -4.90 -36.61
C MET A 582 -12.86 -6.14 -37.17
N HIS A 583 -13.47 -6.81 -38.14
CA HIS A 583 -12.87 -7.96 -38.82
C HIS A 583 -11.56 -7.60 -39.55
N ARG A 584 -11.44 -6.40 -40.12
CA ARG A 584 -10.20 -5.94 -40.79
C ARG A 584 -9.11 -5.56 -39.80
N VAL A 585 -9.50 -5.07 -38.62
CA VAL A 585 -8.54 -4.68 -37.58
C VAL A 585 -7.92 -5.92 -36.95
N PHE A 586 -8.75 -6.88 -36.54
CA PHE A 586 -8.30 -8.09 -35.86
C PHE A 586 -8.01 -9.27 -36.80
N ASN A 587 -8.14 -9.06 -38.11
CA ASN A 587 -7.91 -10.07 -39.15
C ASN A 587 -8.72 -11.35 -38.93
N VAL A 588 -10.03 -11.18 -38.72
CA VAL A 588 -10.99 -12.26 -38.46
C VAL A 588 -11.60 -12.73 -39.78
N ALA A 589 -11.61 -14.04 -40.00
CA ALA A 589 -12.23 -14.66 -41.18
C ALA A 589 -13.76 -14.78 -41.01
N ASP A 590 -14.47 -14.92 -42.12
CA ASP A 590 -15.93 -15.20 -42.18
C ASP A 590 -16.84 -14.18 -41.47
N ALA A 591 -16.34 -12.97 -41.22
CA ALA A 591 -17.12 -11.88 -40.65
C ALA A 591 -17.96 -11.13 -41.69
N VAL A 592 -18.97 -10.39 -41.22
CA VAL A 592 -19.81 -9.55 -42.07
C VAL A 592 -18.99 -8.40 -42.64
N GLN A 593 -18.91 -8.35 -43.98
CA GLN A 593 -18.16 -7.30 -44.71
C GLN A 593 -19.04 -6.15 -45.17
N GLU A 594 -20.34 -6.38 -45.30
CA GLU A 594 -21.31 -5.37 -45.75
C GLU A 594 -21.85 -4.62 -44.53
N PRO A 595 -21.61 -3.29 -44.40
CA PRO A 595 -22.01 -2.54 -43.21
C PRO A 595 -23.50 -2.61 -42.90
N THR A 596 -24.35 -2.77 -43.92
CA THR A 596 -25.81 -2.84 -43.75
C THR A 596 -26.31 -4.14 -43.14
N GLN A 597 -25.48 -5.18 -43.13
CA GLN A 597 -25.81 -6.50 -42.58
C GLN A 597 -25.25 -6.69 -41.15
N GLY A 598 -24.34 -5.81 -40.72
CA GLY A 598 -23.80 -5.81 -39.36
C GLY A 598 -24.45 -4.74 -38.48
N ILE A 599 -23.88 -4.57 -37.30
CA ILE A 599 -24.26 -3.55 -36.33
C ILE A 599 -23.09 -2.58 -36.16
N ALA A 600 -23.34 -1.28 -36.26
CA ALA A 600 -22.37 -0.26 -35.94
C ALA A 600 -22.52 0.18 -34.48
N VAL A 601 -21.48 -0.04 -33.70
CA VAL A 601 -21.37 0.43 -32.31
C VAL A 601 -20.62 1.76 -32.32
N ILE A 602 -21.26 2.82 -31.83
CA ILE A 602 -20.64 4.14 -31.72
C ILE A 602 -19.84 4.19 -30.44
N LEU A 603 -18.53 4.37 -30.59
CA LEU A 603 -17.57 4.41 -29.51
C LEU A 603 -17.00 5.82 -29.35
N GLN A 604 -16.73 6.20 -28.10
CA GLN A 604 -16.03 7.43 -27.77
C GLN A 604 -14.73 7.12 -27.02
N ALA A 605 -13.62 7.60 -27.56
CA ALA A 605 -12.32 7.57 -26.90
C ALA A 605 -11.57 8.88 -27.15
N GLU A 606 -10.92 9.39 -26.11
CA GLU A 606 -10.09 10.61 -26.18
C GLU A 606 -10.84 11.80 -26.82
N GLY A 607 -12.14 11.93 -26.53
CA GLY A 607 -13.00 13.02 -27.03
C GLY A 607 -13.45 12.89 -28.48
N LYS A 608 -12.98 11.89 -29.25
CA LYS A 608 -13.46 11.65 -30.62
C LYS A 608 -14.39 10.45 -30.68
N ARG A 609 -15.36 10.54 -31.57
CA ARG A 609 -16.37 9.52 -31.83
C ARG A 609 -16.04 8.79 -33.13
N PHE A 610 -16.23 7.47 -33.15
CA PHE A 610 -16.10 6.65 -34.34
C PHE A 610 -17.09 5.49 -34.28
N ALA A 611 -17.43 4.93 -35.43
CA ALA A 611 -18.29 3.77 -35.53
C ALA A 611 -17.44 2.52 -35.71
N LEU A 612 -17.72 1.47 -34.92
CA LEU A 612 -17.10 0.16 -35.05
C LEU A 612 -18.15 -0.83 -35.57
N LEU A 613 -17.92 -1.38 -36.76
CA LEU A 613 -18.77 -2.41 -37.36
C LEU A 613 -18.44 -3.77 -36.74
N VAL A 614 -19.46 -4.40 -36.17
CA VAL A 614 -19.46 -5.77 -35.63
C VAL A 614 -20.58 -6.57 -36.27
N ASP A 615 -20.55 -7.90 -36.17
CA ASP A 615 -21.56 -8.73 -36.81
C ASP A 615 -22.82 -8.77 -35.94
N GLN A 616 -22.65 -9.00 -34.63
CA GLN A 616 -23.76 -9.13 -33.68
C GLN A 616 -23.40 -8.58 -32.30
N LEU A 617 -24.42 -8.11 -31.58
CA LEU A 617 -24.36 -7.79 -30.15
C LEU A 617 -24.93 -8.97 -29.37
N ILE A 618 -24.12 -9.58 -28.51
CA ILE A 618 -24.56 -10.71 -27.68
C ILE A 618 -25.28 -10.18 -26.44
N GLY A 619 -24.68 -9.20 -25.75
CA GLY A 619 -25.27 -8.59 -24.56
C GLY A 619 -24.24 -8.05 -23.56
N GLN A 620 -24.73 -7.46 -22.48
CA GLN A 620 -23.90 -6.89 -21.42
C GLN A 620 -23.53 -7.95 -20.38
N HIS A 621 -22.26 -8.01 -20.02
CA HIS A 621 -21.74 -8.94 -19.01
C HIS A 621 -20.71 -8.23 -18.14
N GLN A 622 -20.71 -8.54 -16.84
CA GLN A 622 -19.60 -8.17 -15.97
C GLN A 622 -18.50 -9.21 -16.16
N VAL A 623 -17.31 -8.76 -16.52
CA VAL A 623 -16.20 -9.67 -16.83
C VAL A 623 -14.98 -9.38 -16.00
N VAL A 624 -14.34 -10.44 -15.50
CA VAL A 624 -13.11 -10.36 -14.73
C VAL A 624 -11.94 -10.21 -15.70
N LEU A 625 -11.15 -9.15 -15.55
CA LEU A 625 -9.95 -8.92 -16.35
C LEU A 625 -8.88 -9.93 -15.94
N LYS A 626 -8.36 -10.66 -16.93
CA LYS A 626 -7.12 -11.43 -16.82
C LYS A 626 -6.04 -10.75 -17.66
N ASN A 627 -4.89 -10.50 -17.05
CA ASN A 627 -3.75 -9.94 -17.76
C ASN A 627 -3.23 -10.98 -18.78
N LEU A 628 -3.00 -10.54 -20.02
CA LEU A 628 -2.44 -11.35 -21.11
C LEU A 628 -0.90 -11.43 -21.04
N GLU A 629 -0.25 -10.50 -20.35
CA GLU A 629 1.20 -10.22 -20.48
C GLU A 629 2.11 -11.30 -19.91
N THR A 630 1.64 -12.13 -18.96
CA THR A 630 2.47 -13.19 -18.37
C THR A 630 2.80 -14.30 -19.38
N ASN A 631 1.92 -14.52 -20.37
CA ASN A 631 1.98 -15.67 -21.28
C ASN A 631 1.99 -15.28 -22.78
N TYR A 632 1.58 -14.05 -23.13
CA TYR A 632 1.38 -13.63 -24.52
C TYR A 632 2.08 -12.29 -24.81
N ARG A 633 2.50 -12.12 -26.07
CA ARG A 633 3.03 -10.83 -26.54
C ARG A 633 1.89 -9.80 -26.55
N LYS A 634 2.22 -8.54 -26.25
CA LYS A 634 1.28 -7.41 -26.31
C LYS A 634 0.61 -7.34 -27.69
N VAL A 635 -0.69 -7.59 -27.74
CA VAL A 635 -1.48 -7.52 -28.96
C VAL A 635 -1.99 -6.08 -29.14
N PRO A 636 -1.74 -5.42 -30.29
CA PRO A 636 -2.26 -4.09 -30.55
C PRO A 636 -3.80 -4.06 -30.43
N CYS A 637 -4.34 -2.99 -29.85
CA CYS A 637 -5.79 -2.78 -29.69
C CYS A 637 -6.50 -3.75 -28.73
N ILE A 638 -5.76 -4.52 -27.91
CA ILE A 638 -6.31 -5.39 -26.87
C ILE A 638 -5.69 -4.98 -25.53
N SER A 639 -6.54 -4.77 -24.52
CA SER A 639 -6.12 -4.39 -23.16
C SER A 639 -5.97 -5.60 -22.23
N ALA A 640 -6.86 -6.59 -22.36
CA ALA A 640 -6.92 -7.75 -21.49
C ALA A 640 -7.72 -8.89 -22.15
N ALA A 641 -7.84 -10.02 -21.46
CA ALA A 641 -8.75 -11.10 -21.84
C ALA A 641 -9.65 -11.48 -20.66
N THR A 642 -10.72 -12.19 -20.97
CA THR A 642 -11.60 -12.79 -19.97
C THR A 642 -12.06 -14.17 -20.41
N ILE A 643 -12.67 -14.90 -19.49
CA ILE A 643 -13.28 -16.22 -19.74
C ILE A 643 -14.79 -16.04 -19.62
N LEU A 644 -15.52 -16.36 -20.69
CA LEU A 644 -16.98 -16.29 -20.74
C LEU A 644 -17.62 -17.50 -20.03
N GLY A 645 -18.93 -17.42 -19.80
CA GLY A 645 -19.70 -18.50 -19.15
C GLY A 645 -19.76 -19.81 -19.95
N ASP A 646 -19.36 -19.85 -21.22
CA ASP A 646 -19.18 -21.10 -21.96
C ASP A 646 -17.75 -21.65 -21.88
N GLY A 647 -16.87 -20.99 -21.12
CA GLY A 647 -15.45 -21.32 -21.01
C GLY A 647 -14.61 -20.83 -22.19
N SER A 648 -15.22 -20.15 -23.18
CA SER A 648 -14.49 -19.52 -24.27
C SER A 648 -13.72 -18.30 -23.77
N VAL A 649 -12.65 -17.96 -24.48
CA VAL A 649 -11.85 -16.77 -24.18
C VAL A 649 -12.36 -15.62 -25.02
N ALA A 650 -12.67 -14.49 -24.37
CA ALA A 650 -13.01 -13.25 -25.06
C ALA A 650 -11.95 -12.19 -24.83
N LEU A 651 -11.64 -11.43 -25.89
CA LEU A 651 -10.62 -10.38 -25.86
C LEU A 651 -11.25 -9.03 -25.57
N ILE A 652 -10.70 -8.31 -24.60
CA ILE A 652 -11.16 -6.97 -24.21
C ILE A 652 -10.45 -5.94 -25.08
N VAL A 653 -11.25 -5.16 -25.82
CA VAL A 653 -10.77 -4.20 -26.81
C VAL A 653 -10.29 -2.92 -26.13
N ASP A 654 -9.07 -2.47 -26.47
CA ASP A 654 -8.59 -1.13 -26.15
C ASP A 654 -9.11 -0.13 -27.18
N VAL A 655 -10.20 0.54 -26.84
CA VAL A 655 -10.90 1.51 -27.72
C VAL A 655 -10.01 2.70 -28.10
N GLY A 656 -9.12 3.15 -27.21
CA GLY A 656 -8.21 4.26 -27.50
C GLY A 656 -7.09 3.85 -28.47
N ALA A 657 -6.51 2.67 -28.28
CA ALA A 657 -5.55 2.12 -29.24
C ALA A 657 -6.19 1.81 -30.61
N LEU A 658 -7.44 1.33 -30.60
CA LEU A 658 -8.22 1.07 -31.81
C LEU A 658 -8.43 2.34 -32.63
N GLN A 659 -8.86 3.43 -31.97
CA GLN A 659 -9.02 4.74 -32.58
C GLN A 659 -7.72 5.25 -33.21
N ARG A 660 -6.60 5.21 -32.48
CA ARG A 660 -5.29 5.67 -32.99
C ARG A 660 -4.82 4.89 -34.22
N THR A 661 -5.05 3.57 -34.22
CA THR A 661 -4.67 2.68 -35.33
C THR A 661 -5.57 2.88 -36.53
N GLY A 662 -6.88 3.08 -36.29
CA GLY A 662 -7.86 3.44 -37.30
C GLY A 662 -7.48 4.74 -38.01
N VAL A 663 -7.08 5.78 -37.27
CA VAL A 663 -6.68 7.09 -37.81
C VAL A 663 -5.32 7.05 -38.53
N ARG A 664 -4.34 6.25 -38.07
CA ARG A 664 -3.02 6.15 -38.74
C ARG A 664 -3.06 5.48 -40.12
N ARG A 665 -4.07 4.67 -40.43
CA ARG A 665 -4.31 4.20 -41.81
C ARG A 665 -4.92 5.30 -42.70
N GLN A 666 -5.42 6.40 -42.13
CA GLN A 666 -6.11 7.50 -42.82
C GLN A 666 -5.18 8.66 -43.22
N GLU A 667 -3.98 8.77 -42.63
CA GLU A 667 -2.95 9.71 -43.08
C GLU A 667 -2.02 9.02 -44.11
N PRO A 668 -1.87 9.56 -45.33
CA PRO A 668 -0.89 9.03 -46.26
C PRO A 668 0.51 9.22 -45.66
N ALA A 669 1.33 8.17 -45.72
CA ALA A 669 2.76 8.29 -45.46
C ALA A 669 3.33 9.36 -46.42
N LEU A 670 3.67 10.52 -45.88
CA LEU A 670 4.47 11.53 -46.57
C LEU A 670 5.82 10.87 -46.89
N ALA A 671 5.98 10.46 -48.14
CA ALA A 671 7.26 10.13 -48.77
C ALA A 671 7.83 11.40 -49.42
#